data_AF-A0A498I4J3-F1
#
_entry.id   AF-A0A498I4J3-F1
#
_cell.length_a   1.000
_cell.length_b   1.000
_cell.length_c   1.000
_cell.angle_alpha   90.00
_cell.angle_beta   90.00
_cell.angle_gamma   90.00
#
_symmetry.space_group_name_H-M   'P 1'
#
loop_
_entity.id
_entity.type
_entity.pdbx_description
1 polymer ?
#
loop_
_entity_poly.entity_id
_entity_poly.type
_entity_poly.pdbx_seq_one_letter_code
_entity_poly.pdbx_strand_id
1 'polypeptide(L)'
;MPKHRVRESIKSSFGSHINSQKHEELKGTKIDIEEKVNKILKLLKDEDPEEKDDTSVENSKKEPLAELIQDFHKEYQSLYAQYDHLTGVLKKKVRSKQEKDSSSSSSSDTDSKHSSNDRSSKNGVLESDFQKITDGIKHELELAHQEVADLNRRLTATSEEKEALSSECAVALTKIEEMKNIVIDLKTEAEKLDAENSELKQKLEAGEKIEAELNQKVEDLERERDNLIKEKETALRTIEDGENVTAELRTLIDRLKDEKVTLEQELESVRGEVIHMKQQLQSAEQQVSDLSHNLKAKEEETLKIVEISTEIQQAQNVIQELTTASSQLKEKLGQREVEYSTLSEMHELHEKKTLAQITGLKAAVAELELELESLRDQKREMEVKIESTETEVKQLGEVNAGQKVRISELESISNKREAELSSLMKKHEDSNSESIHLKEQLDQKEKEYSTLSEKHELHESKTSAEIIGLEAVVTGLKLELESLRGQKRDIEIEIENKETHVKQLAEENAGLQAQISELEEKIRTKSLESDQLRAEIVELKDQIVEFEKRLTEKGGEFSSLQEKHDSAVNDASAQITAFVSQVTSLEQELDSLQNEKNQMELQFEREKQELSESLTQLENGKFDLESKIADHQRLRNEQEEICSKLKEECIQLESQFQDTKINCDAAERKVEQVAEDFSKKIESKDEKIADLEQEVEYLKRDLEEKGYELSSLVESSRNIEVKLRLSNQKVRVTEQVLTEKEESFKRAELKFLEEQRALEDRIARLSGVITANNEAYQRNITLISENVNSSLSGIESVINKFVNDYAKYETCILETSQQLHIAKNWVAETNNEKEKLKREVEDLIKQLRDKKEEAFMLGEQFERMRAKASKEEVEKGSVIKAVSQLQKKAADLEKMVEEKKEGMLGLGEEKREAIRQLCIWIEYHQSRYDHLKEVLLKTTPARGQGRASSSRP
;
A
#
# COMPACT_ATOMS: atom_id res chain seq x y z
N MET A 1 -94.18 -22.46 -52.86
CA MET A 1 -93.42 -21.22 -53.20
C MET A 1 -91.95 -21.40 -52.83
N PRO A 2 -90.99 -21.47 -53.77
CA PRO A 2 -89.59 -21.82 -53.48
C PRO A 2 -88.59 -20.66 -53.49
N LYS A 3 -89.04 -19.38 -53.49
CA LYS A 3 -88.15 -18.21 -53.69
C LYS A 3 -87.61 -17.54 -52.42
N HIS A 4 -88.15 -17.83 -51.23
CA HIS A 4 -87.69 -17.18 -49.98
C HIS A 4 -86.43 -17.81 -49.38
N ARG A 5 -86.36 -19.15 -49.32
CA ARG A 5 -85.27 -19.87 -48.60
C ARG A 5 -83.87 -19.58 -49.15
N VAL A 6 -83.73 -19.36 -50.46
CA VAL A 6 -82.44 -19.02 -51.10
C VAL A 6 -82.00 -17.58 -50.80
N ARG A 7 -82.94 -16.64 -50.60
CA ARG A 7 -82.63 -15.22 -50.29
C ARG A 7 -82.12 -15.06 -48.85
N GLU A 8 -82.53 -15.95 -47.95
CA GLU A 8 -82.05 -16.01 -46.56
C GLU A 8 -80.71 -16.73 -46.42
N SER A 9 -80.48 -17.86 -47.10
CA SER A 9 -79.18 -18.56 -47.03
C SER A 9 -78.00 -17.70 -47.50
N ILE A 10 -78.17 -16.87 -48.54
CA ILE A 10 -77.10 -15.96 -49.00
C ILE A 10 -76.90 -14.78 -48.02
N LYS A 11 -77.97 -14.33 -47.34
CA LYS A 11 -77.86 -13.32 -46.27
C LYS A 11 -77.18 -13.86 -45.01
N SER A 12 -77.42 -15.13 -44.63
CA SER A 12 -76.83 -15.71 -43.42
C SER A 12 -75.35 -16.07 -43.59
N SER A 13 -74.90 -16.43 -44.81
CA SER A 13 -73.52 -16.85 -45.08
C SER A 13 -72.56 -15.69 -45.42
N PHE A 14 -73.05 -14.58 -45.99
CA PHE A 14 -72.22 -13.39 -46.28
C PHE A 14 -72.55 -12.16 -45.40
N GLY A 15 -73.56 -12.24 -44.53
CA GLY A 15 -73.94 -11.13 -43.64
C GLY A 15 -72.87 -10.72 -42.64
N SER A 16 -72.01 -11.66 -42.22
CA SER A 16 -70.87 -11.42 -41.31
C SER A 16 -69.81 -10.47 -41.90
N HIS A 17 -69.54 -10.57 -43.21
CA HIS A 17 -68.50 -9.79 -43.91
C HIS A 17 -69.00 -8.45 -44.47
N ILE A 18 -70.30 -8.18 -44.42
CA ILE A 18 -70.91 -6.93 -44.89
C ILE A 18 -71.23 -5.99 -43.71
N ASN A 19 -71.10 -6.49 -42.47
CA ASN A 19 -71.33 -5.71 -41.26
C ASN A 19 -70.33 -4.53 -41.15
N SER A 20 -70.85 -3.30 -41.10
CA SER A 20 -70.00 -2.10 -41.10
C SER A 20 -69.11 -2.02 -39.85
N GLN A 21 -69.60 -2.52 -38.72
CA GLN A 21 -68.88 -2.50 -37.45
C GLN A 21 -67.61 -3.36 -37.48
N LYS A 22 -67.68 -4.57 -38.06
CA LYS A 22 -66.49 -5.44 -38.24
C LYS A 22 -65.48 -4.91 -39.25
N HIS A 23 -65.93 -4.14 -40.25
CA HIS A 23 -65.02 -3.49 -41.21
C HIS A 23 -64.24 -2.34 -40.54
N GLU A 24 -64.88 -1.58 -39.65
CA GLU A 24 -64.22 -0.55 -38.85
C GLU A 24 -63.29 -1.16 -37.77
N GLU A 25 -63.68 -2.25 -37.11
CA GLU A 25 -62.83 -3.00 -36.17
C GLU A 25 -61.54 -3.51 -36.84
N LEU A 26 -61.64 -4.12 -38.02
CA LEU A 26 -60.47 -4.59 -38.79
C LEU A 26 -59.54 -3.43 -39.18
N LYS A 27 -60.11 -2.27 -39.49
CA LYS A 27 -59.37 -1.04 -39.80
C LYS A 27 -58.61 -0.51 -38.57
N GLY A 28 -59.20 -0.62 -37.39
CA GLY A 28 -58.52 -0.37 -36.11
C GLY A 28 -57.35 -1.32 -35.89
N THR A 29 -57.57 -2.64 -36.05
CA THR A 29 -56.49 -3.63 -35.89
C THR A 29 -55.36 -3.45 -36.90
N LYS A 30 -55.63 -2.93 -38.11
CA LYS A 30 -54.59 -2.59 -39.07
C LYS A 30 -53.69 -1.46 -38.57
N ILE A 31 -54.26 -0.38 -38.04
CA ILE A 31 -53.50 0.76 -37.49
C ILE A 31 -52.65 0.28 -36.29
N ASP A 32 -53.24 -0.55 -35.43
CA ASP A 32 -52.58 -1.14 -34.27
C ASP A 32 -51.38 -2.04 -34.64
N ILE A 33 -51.48 -2.75 -35.78
CA ILE A 33 -50.38 -3.55 -36.36
C ILE A 33 -49.32 -2.65 -37.02
N GLU A 34 -49.72 -1.60 -37.75
CA GLU A 34 -48.79 -0.61 -38.33
C GLU A 34 -47.98 0.12 -37.25
N GLU A 35 -48.60 0.46 -36.11
CA GLU A 35 -47.91 1.08 -34.96
C GLU A 35 -46.93 0.10 -34.30
N LYS A 36 -47.31 -1.17 -34.13
CA LYS A 36 -46.44 -2.23 -33.58
C LYS A 36 -45.23 -2.53 -34.47
N VAL A 37 -45.42 -2.62 -35.80
CA VAL A 37 -44.30 -2.82 -36.75
C VAL A 37 -43.34 -1.63 -36.75
N ASN A 38 -43.85 -0.40 -36.73
CA ASN A 38 -43.01 0.79 -36.60
C ASN A 38 -42.24 0.83 -35.27
N LYS A 39 -42.85 0.37 -34.16
CA LYS A 39 -42.17 0.26 -32.86
C LYS A 39 -41.05 -0.78 -32.87
N ILE A 40 -41.26 -1.94 -33.51
CA ILE A 40 -40.22 -2.98 -33.67
C ILE A 40 -39.06 -2.46 -34.55
N LEU A 41 -39.37 -1.82 -35.69
CA LEU A 41 -38.34 -1.21 -36.55
C LEU A 41 -37.58 -0.05 -35.89
N LYS A 42 -38.18 0.60 -34.88
CA LYS A 42 -37.49 1.62 -34.07
C LYS A 42 -36.58 0.98 -33.02
N LEU A 43 -37.04 -0.06 -32.32
CA LEU A 43 -36.22 -0.84 -31.37
C LEU A 43 -35.03 -1.56 -32.04
N LEU A 44 -35.11 -1.83 -33.35
CA LEU A 44 -34.00 -2.36 -34.16
C LEU A 44 -33.02 -1.27 -34.67
N LYS A 45 -33.32 0.02 -34.46
CA LYS A 45 -32.55 1.18 -34.95
C LYS A 45 -32.05 2.13 -33.86
N ASP A 46 -32.71 2.15 -32.71
CA ASP A 46 -32.26 2.89 -31.53
C ASP A 46 -31.09 2.12 -30.87
N GLU A 47 -29.87 2.31 -31.35
CA GLU A 47 -28.64 2.07 -30.57
C GLU A 47 -28.33 3.32 -29.76
N ASP A 48 -28.12 3.18 -28.45
CA ASP A 48 -27.63 4.27 -27.59
C ASP A 48 -26.17 4.61 -27.92
N PRO A 49 -25.76 5.89 -27.87
CA PRO A 49 -24.45 6.33 -28.34
C PRO A 49 -23.29 6.14 -27.33
N GLU A 50 -23.52 5.50 -26.19
CA GLU A 50 -22.58 5.40 -25.07
C GLU A 50 -22.06 3.97 -24.78
N GLU A 51 -21.69 3.21 -25.81
CA GLU A 51 -20.67 2.16 -25.61
C GLU A 51 -19.85 1.92 -26.88
N LYS A 52 -18.58 2.33 -26.82
CA LYS A 52 -17.54 1.89 -27.76
C LYS A 52 -16.68 0.88 -26.99
N ASP A 53 -16.76 -0.39 -27.37
CA ASP A 53 -15.58 -1.22 -27.66
C ASP A 53 -15.95 -2.62 -28.22
N ASP A 54 -15.34 -2.97 -29.35
CA ASP A 54 -14.80 -4.29 -29.73
C ASP A 54 -15.61 -5.62 -29.65
N THR A 55 -16.89 -5.66 -30.05
CA THR A 55 -17.49 -6.92 -30.59
C THR A 55 -18.32 -6.75 -31.87
N SER A 56 -17.66 -6.82 -33.05
CA SER A 56 -18.26 -6.54 -34.36
C SER A 56 -19.12 -7.66 -34.99
N VAL A 57 -19.68 -8.59 -34.21
CA VAL A 57 -20.33 -9.80 -34.74
C VAL A 57 -21.87 -9.72 -34.75
N GLU A 58 -22.52 -9.11 -33.75
CA GLU A 58 -23.99 -9.15 -33.63
C GLU A 58 -24.74 -8.25 -34.63
N ASN A 59 -24.16 -7.13 -35.05
CA ASN A 59 -24.81 -6.21 -35.99
C ASN A 59 -25.00 -6.82 -37.40
N SER A 60 -24.33 -7.93 -37.72
CA SER A 60 -24.54 -8.71 -38.95
C SER A 60 -25.93 -9.37 -39.07
N LYS A 61 -26.67 -9.54 -37.96
CA LYS A 61 -27.99 -10.19 -37.94
C LYS A 61 -29.17 -9.21 -37.81
N LYS A 62 -28.93 -7.99 -37.33
CA LYS A 62 -29.97 -6.95 -37.17
C LYS A 62 -30.49 -6.44 -38.52
N GLU A 63 -29.60 -6.21 -39.49
CA GLU A 63 -29.94 -5.71 -40.83
C GLU A 63 -30.84 -6.67 -41.63
N PRO A 64 -30.48 -7.97 -41.80
CA PRO A 64 -31.33 -8.93 -42.50
C PRO A 64 -32.68 -9.18 -41.80
N LEU A 65 -32.72 -9.07 -40.47
CA LEU A 65 -33.96 -9.21 -39.70
C LEU A 65 -34.90 -8.02 -39.90
N ALA A 66 -34.36 -6.80 -39.93
CA ALA A 66 -35.14 -5.60 -40.25
C ALA A 66 -35.69 -5.66 -41.69
N GLU A 67 -34.90 -6.14 -42.65
CA GLU A 67 -35.31 -6.31 -44.05
C GLU A 67 -36.43 -7.37 -44.18
N LEU A 68 -36.29 -8.51 -43.51
CA LEU A 68 -37.31 -9.58 -43.48
C LEU A 68 -38.63 -9.13 -42.83
N ILE A 69 -38.57 -8.35 -41.74
CA ILE A 69 -39.75 -7.74 -41.10
C ILE A 69 -40.42 -6.73 -42.05
N GLN A 70 -39.64 -5.94 -42.77
CA GLN A 70 -40.16 -4.95 -43.72
C GLN A 70 -40.81 -5.61 -44.94
N ASP A 71 -40.29 -6.72 -45.44
CA ASP A 71 -40.89 -7.47 -46.53
C ASP A 71 -42.16 -8.22 -46.12
N PHE A 72 -42.18 -8.86 -44.93
CA PHE A 72 -43.41 -9.42 -44.37
C PHE A 72 -44.50 -8.35 -44.19
N HIS A 73 -44.12 -7.12 -43.83
CA HIS A 73 -45.06 -6.00 -43.75
C HIS A 73 -45.61 -5.58 -45.12
N LYS A 74 -44.80 -5.58 -46.19
CA LYS A 74 -45.28 -5.33 -47.58
C LYS A 74 -46.26 -6.40 -48.04
N GLU A 75 -46.02 -7.67 -47.72
CA GLU A 75 -46.94 -8.77 -48.03
C GLU A 75 -48.27 -8.62 -47.29
N TYR A 76 -48.22 -8.32 -45.98
CA TYR A 76 -49.41 -8.04 -45.17
C TYR A 76 -50.24 -6.87 -45.73
N GLN A 77 -49.59 -5.75 -46.07
CA GLN A 77 -50.27 -4.60 -46.69
C GLN A 77 -50.92 -4.97 -48.03
N SER A 78 -50.24 -5.78 -48.85
CA SER A 78 -50.76 -6.26 -50.14
C SER A 78 -51.97 -7.16 -49.99
N LEU A 79 -51.94 -8.08 -49.02
CA LEU A 79 -53.06 -8.97 -48.68
C LEU A 79 -54.27 -8.17 -48.15
N TYR A 80 -54.03 -7.18 -47.28
CA TYR A 80 -55.09 -6.31 -46.78
C TYR A 80 -55.75 -5.50 -47.91
N ALA A 81 -54.96 -4.98 -48.87
CA ALA A 81 -55.49 -4.26 -50.03
C ALA A 81 -56.39 -5.15 -50.92
N GLN A 82 -56.04 -6.43 -51.09
CA GLN A 82 -56.87 -7.40 -51.81
C GLN A 82 -58.18 -7.69 -51.04
N TYR A 83 -58.13 -7.84 -49.72
CA TYR A 83 -59.31 -8.05 -48.87
C TYR A 83 -60.29 -6.86 -48.90
N ASP A 84 -59.78 -5.63 -48.82
CA ASP A 84 -60.61 -4.42 -48.87
C ASP A 84 -61.23 -4.22 -50.27
N HIS A 85 -60.49 -4.54 -51.35
CA HIS A 85 -61.02 -4.56 -52.71
C HIS A 85 -62.17 -5.59 -52.87
N LEU A 86 -61.98 -6.82 -52.37
CA LEU A 86 -62.99 -7.88 -52.42
C LEU A 86 -64.25 -7.50 -51.63
N THR A 87 -64.07 -6.91 -50.44
CA THR A 87 -65.16 -6.42 -49.57
C THR A 87 -65.92 -5.26 -50.22
N GLY A 88 -65.21 -4.35 -50.91
CA GLY A 88 -65.81 -3.28 -51.71
C GLY A 88 -66.66 -3.80 -52.87
N VAL A 89 -66.18 -4.83 -53.59
CA VAL A 89 -66.93 -5.50 -54.67
C VAL A 89 -68.19 -6.18 -54.14
N LEU A 90 -68.12 -6.84 -52.98
CA LEU A 90 -69.28 -7.47 -52.32
C LEU A 90 -70.34 -6.42 -51.89
N LYS A 91 -69.94 -5.33 -51.23
CA LYS A 91 -70.84 -4.20 -50.90
C LYS A 91 -71.52 -3.62 -52.15
N LYS A 92 -70.81 -3.52 -53.28
CA LYS A 92 -71.33 -3.02 -54.56
C LYS A 92 -72.33 -3.98 -55.23
N LYS A 93 -72.17 -5.30 -55.06
CA LYS A 93 -73.06 -6.34 -55.60
C LYS A 93 -74.40 -6.44 -54.87
N VAL A 94 -74.47 -6.07 -53.58
CA VAL A 94 -75.69 -6.18 -52.76
C VAL A 94 -76.63 -4.97 -52.93
N ARG A 95 -76.11 -3.76 -53.19
CA ARG A 95 -76.94 -2.55 -53.37
C ARG A 95 -77.76 -2.51 -54.67
N SER A 96 -77.50 -3.37 -55.65
CA SER A 96 -78.15 -3.34 -56.97
C SER A 96 -79.45 -4.16 -57.09
N LYS A 97 -80.09 -4.55 -55.97
CA LYS A 97 -81.29 -5.42 -56.01
C LYS A 97 -82.33 -5.14 -54.92
N GLN A 98 -82.63 -3.86 -54.70
CA GLN A 98 -83.66 -3.37 -53.78
C GLN A 98 -84.58 -2.33 -54.44
N GLU A 99 -85.26 -2.72 -55.52
CA GLU A 99 -86.45 -2.02 -56.04
C GLU A 99 -87.52 -3.04 -56.46
N LYS A 100 -88.78 -2.66 -56.24
CA LYS A 100 -90.03 -3.39 -56.54
C LYS A 100 -90.28 -4.71 -55.77
N ASP A 101 -91.00 -4.56 -54.65
CA ASP A 101 -92.01 -5.52 -54.21
C ASP A 101 -93.35 -4.76 -54.12
N SER A 102 -94.42 -5.29 -54.73
CA SER A 102 -95.79 -4.82 -54.49
C SER A 102 -96.82 -5.92 -54.75
N SER A 103 -97.31 -6.47 -53.63
CA SER A 103 -98.71 -6.84 -53.36
C SER A 103 -99.32 -8.16 -53.87
N SER A 104 -99.84 -8.90 -52.87
CA SER A 104 -101.21 -9.42 -52.75
C SER A 104 -101.70 -10.66 -53.54
N SER A 105 -101.98 -11.70 -52.74
CA SER A 105 -103.29 -12.37 -52.60
C SER A 105 -103.66 -13.62 -53.42
N SER A 106 -104.47 -14.44 -52.73
CA SER A 106 -105.03 -15.74 -53.07
C SER A 106 -106.21 -15.67 -54.06
N SER A 107 -106.44 -16.75 -54.82
CA SER A 107 -107.78 -17.32 -54.99
C SER A 107 -107.75 -18.77 -55.49
N SER A 108 -108.68 -19.58 -55.00
CA SER A 108 -108.93 -20.98 -55.38
C SER A 108 -109.91 -21.09 -56.55
N ASP A 109 -109.86 -22.21 -57.27
CA ASP A 109 -110.96 -22.82 -58.05
C ASP A 109 -110.73 -24.35 -58.00
N THR A 110 -111.72 -25.25 -58.02
CA THR A 110 -112.95 -25.23 -58.82
C THR A 110 -114.08 -26.03 -58.15
N ASP A 111 -115.29 -25.47 -58.11
CA ASP A 111 -116.52 -26.18 -57.71
C ASP A 111 -117.22 -26.88 -58.89
N SER A 112 -117.93 -27.98 -58.62
CA SER A 112 -118.85 -28.60 -59.58
C SER A 112 -120.24 -27.95 -59.55
N LYS A 113 -120.97 -27.94 -60.69
CA LYS A 113 -122.30 -27.30 -60.80
C LYS A 113 -123.45 -28.30 -60.91
N HIS A 114 -124.59 -27.89 -60.37
CA HIS A 114 -125.90 -28.56 -60.45
C HIS A 114 -126.82 -27.93 -61.52
N SER A 115 -127.99 -28.57 -61.73
CA SER A 115 -129.22 -28.14 -62.46
C SER A 115 -129.41 -28.75 -63.86
N SER A 116 -130.58 -29.27 -64.28
CA SER A 116 -131.86 -29.63 -63.61
C SER A 116 -132.81 -30.38 -64.60
N ASN A 117 -134.00 -30.80 -64.14
CA ASN A 117 -135.16 -31.38 -64.87
C ASN A 117 -135.09 -32.89 -65.23
N ASP A 118 -136.18 -33.65 -65.33
CA ASP A 118 -137.63 -33.31 -65.24
C ASP A 118 -138.52 -34.42 -64.64
N ARG A 119 -139.81 -34.13 -64.43
CA ARG A 119 -140.86 -35.09 -63.99
C ARG A 119 -141.54 -35.76 -65.21
N SER A 120 -141.87 -37.07 -65.15
CA SER A 120 -143.23 -37.60 -65.40
C SER A 120 -143.38 -39.14 -65.49
N SER A 121 -144.33 -39.65 -64.69
CA SER A 121 -145.33 -40.70 -64.97
C SER A 121 -145.14 -41.88 -65.95
N LYS A 122 -145.22 -43.09 -65.36
CA LYS A 122 -146.03 -44.29 -65.74
C LYS A 122 -145.44 -45.45 -66.59
N ASN A 123 -145.46 -46.62 -65.93
CA ASN A 123 -145.76 -47.99 -66.38
C ASN A 123 -144.66 -48.90 -66.98
N GLY A 124 -144.24 -49.91 -66.19
CA GLY A 124 -143.87 -51.29 -66.61
C GLY A 124 -142.59 -51.47 -67.45
N VAL A 125 -141.75 -52.49 -67.27
CA VAL A 125 -141.88 -53.80 -66.59
C VAL A 125 -140.51 -54.18 -66.00
N LEU A 126 -140.51 -54.99 -64.94
CA LEU A 126 -139.31 -55.40 -64.17
C LEU A 126 -138.47 -56.47 -64.88
N GLU A 127 -137.14 -56.45 -64.66
CA GLU A 127 -136.33 -57.53 -64.02
C GLU A 127 -134.81 -57.35 -64.34
N SER A 128 -134.43 -56.69 -65.45
CA SER A 128 -133.02 -56.65 -65.93
C SER A 128 -132.09 -55.66 -65.20
N ASP A 129 -132.64 -54.61 -64.62
CA ASP A 129 -131.83 -53.44 -64.22
C ASP A 129 -131.23 -53.58 -62.81
N PHE A 130 -131.84 -54.41 -61.96
CA PHE A 130 -131.32 -54.68 -60.61
C PHE A 130 -129.94 -55.35 -60.63
N GLN A 131 -129.65 -56.21 -61.62
CA GLN A 131 -128.35 -56.88 -61.68
C GLN A 131 -127.23 -55.89 -62.06
N LYS A 132 -127.45 -55.00 -63.04
CA LYS A 132 -126.48 -53.95 -63.41
C LYS A 132 -126.24 -52.94 -62.28
N ILE A 133 -127.29 -52.56 -61.56
CA ILE A 133 -127.16 -51.67 -60.39
C ILE A 133 -126.36 -52.38 -59.28
N THR A 134 -126.63 -53.66 -59.04
CA THR A 134 -125.91 -54.46 -58.02
C THR A 134 -124.43 -54.61 -58.37
N ASP A 135 -124.10 -54.96 -59.62
CA ASP A 135 -122.71 -55.14 -60.06
C ASP A 135 -121.95 -53.80 -60.13
N GLY A 136 -122.63 -52.69 -60.48
CA GLY A 136 -122.08 -51.33 -60.43
C GLY A 136 -121.76 -50.87 -59.00
N ILE A 137 -122.73 -50.99 -58.08
CA ILE A 137 -122.53 -50.67 -56.65
C ILE A 137 -121.43 -51.54 -56.05
N LYS A 138 -121.34 -52.82 -56.44
CA LYS A 138 -120.28 -53.71 -55.98
C LYS A 138 -118.90 -53.26 -56.46
N HIS A 139 -118.76 -52.83 -57.71
CA HIS A 139 -117.49 -52.33 -58.24
C HIS A 139 -117.10 -50.97 -57.63
N GLU A 140 -118.05 -50.06 -57.39
CA GLU A 140 -117.81 -48.80 -56.68
C GLU A 140 -117.39 -49.04 -55.22
N LEU A 141 -118.05 -50.00 -54.53
CA LEU A 141 -117.68 -50.38 -53.16
C LEU A 141 -116.28 -51.00 -53.09
N GLU A 142 -115.90 -51.81 -54.08
CA GLU A 142 -114.58 -52.44 -54.15
C GLU A 142 -113.47 -51.42 -54.50
N LEU A 143 -113.75 -50.42 -55.34
CA LEU A 143 -112.88 -49.26 -55.55
C LEU A 143 -112.73 -48.40 -54.29
N ALA A 144 -113.83 -48.11 -53.59
CA ALA A 144 -113.80 -47.36 -52.33
C ALA A 144 -113.02 -48.10 -51.23
N HIS A 145 -113.15 -49.43 -51.14
CA HIS A 145 -112.35 -50.24 -50.23
C HIS A 145 -110.86 -50.22 -50.58
N GLN A 146 -110.50 -50.24 -51.87
CA GLN A 146 -109.12 -50.12 -52.32
C GLN A 146 -108.54 -48.73 -52.00
N GLU A 147 -109.30 -47.64 -52.22
CA GLU A 147 -108.88 -46.28 -51.90
C GLU A 147 -108.73 -46.07 -50.38
N VAL A 148 -109.65 -46.60 -49.58
CA VAL A 148 -109.52 -46.62 -48.11
C VAL A 148 -108.32 -47.44 -47.65
N ALA A 149 -108.00 -48.57 -48.31
CA ALA A 149 -106.81 -49.35 -48.01
C ALA A 149 -105.50 -48.58 -48.33
N ASP A 150 -105.44 -47.88 -49.46
CA ASP A 150 -104.27 -47.08 -49.82
C ASP A 150 -104.14 -45.79 -49.00
N LEU A 151 -105.26 -45.16 -48.60
CA LEU A 151 -105.25 -44.08 -47.62
C LEU A 151 -104.77 -44.56 -46.25
N ASN A 152 -105.21 -45.74 -45.78
CA ASN A 152 -104.72 -46.31 -44.53
C ASN A 152 -103.23 -46.67 -44.59
N ARG A 153 -102.73 -47.22 -45.72
CA ARG A 153 -101.29 -47.45 -45.94
C ARG A 153 -100.48 -46.15 -45.91
N ARG A 154 -101.00 -45.07 -46.51
CA ARG A 154 -100.36 -43.76 -46.44
C ARG A 154 -100.39 -43.19 -45.02
N LEU A 155 -101.51 -43.36 -44.30
CA LEU A 155 -101.64 -42.88 -42.93
C LEU A 155 -100.65 -43.60 -42.00
N THR A 156 -100.53 -44.94 -42.10
CA THR A 156 -99.55 -45.72 -41.34
C THR A 156 -98.12 -45.32 -41.70
N ALA A 157 -97.77 -45.20 -42.98
CA ALA A 157 -96.44 -44.75 -43.40
C ALA A 157 -96.11 -43.34 -42.86
N THR A 158 -97.05 -42.39 -42.89
CA THR A 158 -96.83 -41.05 -42.30
C THR A 158 -96.78 -41.05 -40.77
N SER A 159 -97.40 -42.04 -40.12
CA SER A 159 -97.29 -42.24 -38.67
C SER A 159 -95.92 -42.80 -38.30
N GLU A 160 -95.44 -43.79 -39.06
CA GLU A 160 -94.11 -44.39 -38.92
C GLU A 160 -93.00 -43.36 -39.20
N GLU A 161 -93.11 -42.54 -40.26
CA GLU A 161 -92.20 -41.42 -40.52
C GLU A 161 -92.21 -40.39 -39.38
N LYS A 162 -93.38 -40.08 -38.81
CA LYS A 162 -93.51 -39.15 -37.68
C LYS A 162 -92.87 -39.73 -36.40
N GLU A 163 -93.05 -41.02 -36.13
CA GLU A 163 -92.43 -41.70 -34.98
C GLU A 163 -90.91 -41.83 -35.14
N ALA A 164 -90.42 -42.11 -36.36
CA ALA A 164 -89.01 -42.09 -36.69
C ALA A 164 -88.39 -40.70 -36.48
N LEU A 165 -89.00 -39.64 -37.03
CA LEU A 165 -88.57 -38.26 -36.83
C LEU A 165 -88.66 -37.82 -35.35
N SER A 166 -89.68 -38.27 -34.61
CA SER A 166 -89.78 -38.01 -33.17
C SER A 166 -88.65 -38.68 -32.37
N SER A 167 -88.26 -39.90 -32.78
CA SER A 167 -87.14 -40.63 -32.19
C SER A 167 -85.80 -39.96 -32.51
N GLU A 168 -85.62 -39.50 -33.75
CA GLU A 168 -84.43 -38.74 -34.18
C GLU A 168 -84.33 -37.39 -33.46
N CYS A 169 -85.46 -36.68 -33.26
CA CYS A 169 -85.52 -35.46 -32.46
C CYS A 169 -85.13 -35.71 -30.99
N ALA A 170 -85.55 -36.83 -30.41
CA ALA A 170 -85.18 -37.19 -29.04
C ALA A 170 -83.68 -37.46 -28.91
N VAL A 171 -83.07 -38.20 -29.86
CA VAL A 171 -81.62 -38.45 -29.90
C VAL A 171 -80.83 -37.16 -30.14
N ALA A 172 -81.33 -36.23 -30.96
CA ALA A 172 -80.70 -34.93 -31.14
C ALA A 172 -80.72 -34.10 -29.85
N LEU A 173 -81.80 -34.17 -29.06
CA LEU A 173 -81.90 -33.47 -27.78
C LEU A 173 -80.96 -34.04 -26.71
N THR A 174 -80.83 -35.36 -26.58
CA THR A 174 -79.87 -35.95 -25.63
C THR A 174 -78.43 -35.56 -25.99
N LYS A 175 -78.11 -35.57 -27.29
CA LYS A 175 -76.78 -35.20 -27.80
C LYS A 175 -76.46 -33.71 -27.61
N ILE A 176 -77.46 -32.84 -27.69
CA ILE A 176 -77.32 -31.42 -27.34
C ILE A 176 -77.04 -31.26 -25.84
N GLU A 177 -77.69 -32.05 -24.98
CA GLU A 177 -77.46 -32.00 -23.53
C GLU A 177 -76.06 -32.53 -23.14
N GLU A 178 -75.62 -33.62 -23.77
CA GLU A 178 -74.24 -34.12 -23.66
C GLU A 178 -73.22 -33.05 -24.06
N MET A 179 -73.44 -32.35 -25.18
CA MET A 179 -72.57 -31.26 -25.62
C MET A 179 -72.57 -30.06 -24.66
N LYS A 180 -73.70 -29.72 -24.01
CA LYS A 180 -73.73 -28.68 -22.98
C LYS A 180 -72.90 -29.07 -21.75
N ASN A 181 -73.01 -30.31 -21.30
CA ASN A 181 -72.24 -30.80 -20.16
C ASN A 181 -70.73 -30.72 -20.45
N ILE A 182 -70.29 -31.16 -21.64
CA ILE A 182 -68.90 -31.01 -22.09
C ILE A 182 -68.46 -29.54 -22.12
N VAL A 183 -69.32 -28.62 -22.56
CA VAL A 183 -69.01 -27.17 -22.55
C VAL A 183 -68.92 -26.61 -21.12
N ILE A 184 -69.72 -27.10 -20.17
CA ILE A 184 -69.61 -26.75 -18.76
C ILE A 184 -68.30 -27.28 -18.19
N ASP A 185 -67.97 -28.55 -18.42
CA ASP A 185 -66.73 -29.17 -17.94
C ASP A 185 -65.51 -28.42 -18.46
N LEU A 186 -65.43 -28.16 -19.78
CA LEU A 186 -64.36 -27.37 -20.40
C LEU A 186 -64.27 -25.94 -19.85
N LYS A 187 -65.40 -25.32 -19.50
CA LYS A 187 -65.42 -23.99 -18.86
C LYS A 187 -64.85 -24.04 -17.44
N THR A 188 -65.21 -25.05 -16.64
CA THR A 188 -64.64 -25.22 -15.30
C THR A 188 -63.14 -25.54 -15.35
N GLU A 189 -62.68 -26.25 -16.38
CA GLU A 189 -61.25 -26.53 -16.56
C GLU A 189 -60.48 -25.28 -17.00
N ALA A 190 -61.05 -24.47 -17.89
CA ALA A 190 -60.46 -23.16 -18.22
C ALA A 190 -60.38 -22.23 -17.00
N GLU A 191 -61.42 -22.19 -16.15
CA GLU A 191 -61.42 -21.40 -14.91
C GLU A 191 -60.38 -21.91 -13.88
N LYS A 192 -60.10 -23.22 -13.83
CA LYS A 192 -58.97 -23.76 -13.04
C LYS A 192 -57.61 -23.36 -13.61
N LEU A 193 -57.42 -23.49 -14.93
CA LEU A 193 -56.16 -23.14 -15.59
C LEU A 193 -55.86 -21.64 -15.47
N ASP A 194 -56.86 -20.77 -15.54
CA ASP A 194 -56.69 -19.34 -15.25
C ASP A 194 -56.28 -19.08 -13.79
N ALA A 195 -56.86 -19.82 -12.83
CA ALA A 195 -56.44 -19.74 -11.43
C ALA A 195 -55.00 -20.24 -11.22
N GLU A 196 -54.62 -21.38 -11.79
CA GLU A 196 -53.25 -21.93 -11.73
C GLU A 196 -52.24 -21.00 -12.41
N ASN A 197 -52.58 -20.42 -13.57
CA ASN A 197 -51.75 -19.40 -14.23
C ASN A 197 -51.58 -18.15 -13.35
N SER A 198 -52.61 -17.73 -12.61
CA SER A 198 -52.50 -16.59 -11.68
C SER A 198 -51.58 -16.90 -10.49
N GLU A 199 -51.60 -18.14 -9.99
CA GLU A 199 -50.71 -18.60 -8.91
C GLU A 199 -49.27 -18.75 -9.39
N LEU A 200 -49.06 -19.34 -10.57
CA LEU A 200 -47.74 -19.43 -11.21
C LEU A 200 -47.16 -18.03 -11.49
N LYS A 201 -47.99 -17.07 -11.89
CA LYS A 201 -47.56 -15.68 -12.08
C LYS A 201 -47.12 -15.04 -10.77
N GLN A 202 -47.86 -15.22 -9.66
CA GLN A 202 -47.43 -14.74 -8.35
C GLN A 202 -46.13 -15.40 -7.88
N LYS A 203 -45.93 -16.69 -8.17
CA LYS A 203 -44.67 -17.40 -7.88
C LYS A 203 -43.51 -16.88 -8.73
N LEU A 204 -43.75 -16.49 -9.98
CA LEU A 204 -42.76 -15.88 -10.85
C LEU A 204 -42.35 -14.49 -10.34
N GLU A 205 -43.32 -13.61 -10.05
CA GLU A 205 -43.07 -12.27 -9.47
C GLU A 205 -42.33 -12.35 -8.11
N ALA A 206 -42.63 -13.37 -7.29
CA ALA A 206 -41.88 -13.65 -6.07
C ALA A 206 -40.46 -14.18 -6.33
N GLY A 207 -40.27 -14.99 -7.38
CA GLY A 207 -38.97 -15.46 -7.85
C GLY A 207 -38.07 -14.32 -8.34
N GLU A 208 -38.61 -13.45 -9.20
CA GLU A 208 -37.93 -12.23 -9.69
C GLU A 208 -37.48 -11.32 -8.53
N LYS A 209 -38.31 -11.20 -7.48
CA LYS A 209 -37.96 -10.44 -6.28
C LYS A 209 -36.82 -11.10 -5.48
N ILE A 210 -36.82 -12.42 -5.35
CA ILE A 210 -35.73 -13.17 -4.68
C ILE A 210 -34.44 -13.08 -5.50
N GLU A 211 -34.53 -13.13 -6.83
CA GLU A 211 -33.40 -12.97 -7.75
C GLU A 211 -32.79 -11.56 -7.62
N ALA A 212 -33.61 -10.50 -7.58
CA ALA A 212 -33.13 -9.15 -7.32
C ALA A 212 -32.47 -9.00 -5.94
N GLU A 213 -33.04 -9.60 -4.88
CA GLU A 213 -32.45 -9.61 -3.53
C GLU A 213 -31.13 -10.42 -3.45
N LEU A 214 -30.99 -11.48 -4.27
CA LEU A 214 -29.74 -12.24 -4.39
C LEU A 214 -28.68 -11.46 -5.17
N ASN A 215 -29.04 -10.86 -6.30
CA ASN A 215 -28.12 -10.04 -7.10
C ASN A 215 -27.58 -8.85 -6.29
N GLN A 216 -28.44 -8.17 -5.52
CA GLN A 216 -27.99 -7.11 -4.60
C GLN A 216 -26.98 -7.63 -3.57
N LYS A 217 -27.22 -8.81 -2.98
CA LYS A 217 -26.26 -9.44 -2.04
C LYS A 217 -24.95 -9.83 -2.70
N VAL A 218 -24.97 -10.26 -3.97
CA VAL A 218 -23.74 -10.56 -4.72
C VAL A 218 -22.94 -9.28 -4.92
N GLU A 219 -23.56 -8.18 -5.37
CA GLU A 219 -22.87 -6.89 -5.49
C GLU A 219 -22.33 -6.39 -4.14
N ASP A 220 -23.08 -6.54 -3.05
CA ASP A 220 -22.65 -6.14 -1.71
C ASP A 220 -21.42 -6.93 -1.25
N LEU A 221 -21.41 -8.25 -1.48
CA LEU A 221 -20.26 -9.12 -1.22
C LEU A 221 -19.07 -8.84 -2.15
N GLU A 222 -19.28 -8.46 -3.41
CA GLU A 222 -18.20 -8.05 -4.31
C GLU A 222 -17.55 -6.73 -3.85
N ARG A 223 -18.35 -5.76 -3.40
CA ARG A 223 -17.82 -4.52 -2.80
C ARG A 223 -17.06 -4.81 -1.51
N GLU A 224 -17.54 -5.71 -0.66
CA GLU A 224 -16.84 -6.14 0.56
C GLU A 224 -15.52 -6.85 0.24
N ARG A 225 -15.53 -7.79 -0.72
CA ARG A 225 -14.33 -8.46 -1.25
C ARG A 225 -13.29 -7.44 -1.75
N ASP A 226 -13.72 -6.46 -2.54
CA ASP A 226 -12.80 -5.47 -3.13
C ASP A 226 -12.23 -4.51 -2.08
N ASN A 227 -12.97 -4.24 -1.00
CA ASN A 227 -12.44 -3.51 0.16
C ASN A 227 -11.43 -4.35 0.94
N LEU A 228 -11.72 -5.64 1.18
CA LEU A 228 -10.79 -6.58 1.83
C LEU A 228 -9.51 -6.82 1.00
N ILE A 229 -9.61 -6.80 -0.34
CA ILE A 229 -8.43 -6.86 -1.24
C ILE A 229 -7.57 -5.60 -1.04
N LYS A 230 -8.16 -4.40 -1.05
CA LYS A 230 -7.42 -3.14 -0.81
C LYS A 230 -6.76 -3.13 0.57
N GLU A 231 -7.48 -3.56 1.61
CA GLU A 231 -6.96 -3.65 2.97
C GLU A 231 -5.77 -4.63 3.04
N LYS A 232 -5.90 -5.83 2.44
CA LYS A 232 -4.81 -6.80 2.30
C LYS A 232 -3.60 -6.24 1.54
N GLU A 233 -3.81 -5.48 0.47
CA GLU A 233 -2.72 -4.83 -0.28
C GLU A 233 -2.04 -3.71 0.50
N THR A 234 -2.76 -3.01 1.37
CA THR A 234 -2.13 -2.03 2.29
C THR A 234 -1.35 -2.74 3.40
N ALA A 235 -1.90 -3.82 3.98
CA ALA A 235 -1.22 -4.63 4.98
C ALA A 235 0.06 -5.29 4.43
N LEU A 236 0.01 -5.81 3.19
CA LEU A 236 1.20 -6.35 2.51
C LEU A 236 2.29 -5.30 2.32
N ARG A 237 1.94 -4.08 1.89
CA ARG A 237 2.91 -2.97 1.79
C ARG A 237 3.53 -2.61 3.14
N THR A 238 2.74 -2.52 4.21
CA THR A 238 3.31 -2.25 5.55
C THR A 238 4.17 -3.38 6.09
N ILE A 239 3.92 -4.63 5.67
CA ILE A 239 4.79 -5.78 5.98
C ILE A 239 6.09 -5.69 5.18
N GLU A 240 6.03 -5.40 3.87
CA GLU A 240 7.21 -5.19 3.01
C GLU A 240 8.09 -4.04 3.49
N ASP A 241 7.50 -2.91 3.89
CA ASP A 241 8.21 -1.79 4.53
C ASP A 241 8.86 -2.22 5.87
N GLY A 242 8.17 -3.04 6.67
CA GLY A 242 8.71 -3.63 7.90
C GLY A 242 9.85 -4.63 7.66
N GLU A 243 9.78 -5.42 6.60
CA GLU A 243 10.84 -6.33 6.16
C GLU A 243 12.07 -5.55 5.69
N ASN A 244 11.87 -4.46 4.94
CA ASN A 244 12.94 -3.54 4.55
C ASN A 244 13.62 -2.90 5.78
N VAL A 245 12.84 -2.36 6.73
CA VAL A 245 13.38 -1.80 7.98
C VAL A 245 14.12 -2.86 8.81
N THR A 246 13.62 -4.10 8.89
CA THR A 246 14.37 -5.16 9.59
C THR A 246 15.62 -5.62 8.83
N ALA A 247 15.68 -5.49 7.50
CA ALA A 247 16.90 -5.71 6.72
C ALA A 247 17.94 -4.60 6.98
N GLU A 248 17.52 -3.34 7.01
CA GLU A 248 18.38 -2.20 7.37
C GLU A 248 18.90 -2.28 8.82
N LEU A 249 18.03 -2.65 9.77
CA LEU A 249 18.47 -2.91 11.16
C LEU A 249 19.46 -4.07 11.23
N ARG A 250 19.34 -5.09 10.38
CA ARG A 250 20.25 -6.25 10.33
C ARG A 250 21.63 -5.84 9.80
N THR A 251 21.71 -5.04 8.73
CA THR A 251 22.99 -4.50 8.23
C THR A 251 23.64 -3.52 9.21
N LEU A 252 22.84 -2.73 9.93
CA LEU A 252 23.34 -1.82 10.96
C LEU A 252 23.84 -2.59 12.21
N ILE A 253 23.19 -3.69 12.59
CA ILE A 253 23.67 -4.62 13.62
C ILE A 253 25.01 -5.24 13.20
N ASP A 254 25.14 -5.72 11.96
CA ASP A 254 26.40 -6.30 11.48
C ASP A 254 27.54 -5.27 11.47
N ARG A 255 27.28 -4.02 11.02
CA ARG A 255 28.25 -2.92 11.12
C ARG A 255 28.65 -2.61 12.57
N LEU A 256 27.70 -2.53 13.50
CA LEU A 256 27.99 -2.33 14.93
C LEU A 256 28.79 -3.51 15.52
N LYS A 257 28.65 -4.70 14.97
CA LYS A 257 29.41 -5.90 15.36
C LYS A 257 30.86 -5.81 14.90
N ASP A 258 31.10 -5.35 13.68
CA ASP A 258 32.44 -5.11 13.14
C ASP A 258 33.13 -3.95 13.89
N GLU A 259 32.42 -2.83 14.13
CA GLU A 259 32.90 -1.71 14.95
C GLU A 259 33.25 -2.19 16.37
N LYS A 260 32.40 -3.00 16.99
CA LYS A 260 32.69 -3.63 18.29
C LYS A 260 33.98 -4.47 18.24
N VAL A 261 34.18 -5.29 17.21
CA VAL A 261 35.40 -6.12 17.08
C VAL A 261 36.66 -5.24 16.95
N THR A 262 36.58 -4.12 16.21
CA THR A 262 37.71 -3.17 16.14
C THR A 262 38.00 -2.50 17.49
N LEU A 263 36.96 -2.07 18.23
CA LEU A 263 37.12 -1.49 19.57
C LEU A 263 37.64 -2.50 20.60
N GLU A 264 37.25 -3.78 20.51
CA GLU A 264 37.81 -4.86 21.33
C GLU A 264 39.31 -5.10 21.03
N GLN A 265 39.74 -4.98 19.76
CA GLN A 265 41.17 -5.03 19.40
C GLN A 265 41.96 -3.81 19.91
N GLU A 266 41.40 -2.60 19.77
CA GLU A 266 42.03 -1.39 20.31
C GLU A 266 42.15 -1.43 21.84
N LEU A 267 41.10 -1.90 22.54
CA LEU A 267 41.13 -2.10 23.99
C LEU A 267 42.18 -3.14 24.42
N GLU A 268 42.35 -4.25 23.70
CA GLU A 268 43.39 -5.22 24.03
C GLU A 268 44.80 -4.68 23.73
N SER A 269 44.97 -3.82 22.71
CA SER A 269 46.21 -3.09 22.46
C SER A 269 46.55 -2.14 23.60
N VAL A 270 45.61 -1.26 23.99
CA VAL A 270 45.76 -0.34 25.13
C VAL A 270 46.00 -1.11 26.43
N ARG A 271 45.35 -2.25 26.62
CA ARG A 271 45.58 -3.15 27.76
C ARG A 271 47.01 -3.72 27.76
N GLY A 272 47.55 -4.07 26.59
CA GLY A 272 48.96 -4.44 26.41
C GLY A 272 49.92 -3.30 26.78
N GLU A 273 49.63 -2.07 26.34
CA GLU A 273 50.39 -0.87 26.71
C GLU A 273 50.32 -0.58 28.22
N VAL A 274 49.15 -0.72 28.85
CA VAL A 274 48.98 -0.58 30.30
C VAL A 274 49.75 -1.67 31.07
N ILE A 275 49.80 -2.91 30.57
CA ILE A 275 50.64 -3.96 31.15
C ILE A 275 52.13 -3.60 31.04
N HIS A 276 52.56 -3.04 29.90
CA HIS A 276 53.93 -2.57 29.72
C HIS A 276 54.28 -1.40 30.65
N MET A 277 53.43 -0.38 30.72
CA MET A 277 53.59 0.74 31.65
C MET A 277 53.56 0.28 33.12
N LYS A 278 52.74 -0.72 33.46
CA LYS A 278 52.70 -1.30 34.81
C LYS A 278 54.00 -2.02 35.16
N GLN A 279 54.63 -2.73 34.21
CA GLN A 279 55.96 -3.31 34.42
C GLN A 279 57.05 -2.24 34.58
N GLN A 280 56.99 -1.15 33.82
CA GLN A 280 57.88 0.00 34.00
C GLN A 280 57.69 0.67 35.38
N LEU A 281 56.43 0.90 35.77
CA LEU A 281 56.07 1.47 37.07
C LEU A 281 56.56 0.56 38.21
N GLN A 282 56.34 -0.76 38.12
CA GLN A 282 56.79 -1.70 39.15
C GLN A 282 58.34 -1.74 39.26
N SER A 283 59.06 -1.56 38.15
CA SER A 283 60.52 -1.38 38.15
C SER A 283 60.94 -0.07 38.86
N ALA A 284 60.20 1.02 38.64
CA ALA A 284 60.43 2.29 39.32
C ALA A 284 60.04 2.24 40.81
N GLU A 285 58.95 1.57 41.16
CA GLU A 285 58.53 1.32 42.55
C GLU A 285 59.56 0.47 43.30
N GLN A 286 60.18 -0.52 42.64
CA GLN A 286 61.28 -1.28 43.22
C GLN A 286 62.48 -0.37 43.54
N GLN A 287 62.85 0.54 42.63
CA GLN A 287 63.90 1.54 42.87
C GLN A 287 63.53 2.53 43.99
N VAL A 288 62.26 2.95 44.08
CA VAL A 288 61.75 3.82 45.15
C VAL A 288 61.68 3.06 46.49
N SER A 289 61.43 1.75 46.48
CA SER A 289 61.46 0.88 47.66
C SER A 289 62.89 0.74 48.22
N ASP A 290 63.87 0.53 47.34
CA ASP A 290 65.30 0.48 47.70
C ASP A 290 65.79 1.84 48.27
N LEU A 291 65.24 2.95 47.78
CA LEU A 291 65.46 4.29 48.35
C LEU A 291 64.68 4.50 49.66
N SER A 292 63.46 3.97 49.79
CA SER A 292 62.61 4.07 50.98
C SER A 292 63.17 3.27 52.16
N HIS A 293 63.87 2.17 51.90
CA HIS A 293 64.53 1.39 52.94
C HIS A 293 65.59 2.21 53.72
N ASN A 294 66.16 3.24 53.10
CA ASN A 294 67.10 4.18 53.73
C ASN A 294 66.41 5.29 54.57
N LEU A 295 65.08 5.38 54.56
CA LEU A 295 64.31 6.48 55.18
C LEU A 295 63.32 6.05 56.28
N LYS A 296 63.24 4.77 56.64
CA LYS A 296 62.38 4.28 57.74
C LYS A 296 63.15 4.04 59.04
N ALA A 297 63.46 5.13 59.72
CA ALA A 297 63.65 5.16 61.17
C ALA A 297 62.60 6.12 61.77
N LYS A 298 61.93 5.67 62.85
CA LYS A 298 60.80 6.33 63.56
C LYS A 298 59.46 6.34 62.80
N GLU A 299 58.30 6.18 63.44
CA GLU A 299 57.94 5.60 64.75
C GLU A 299 56.42 5.29 64.74
N GLU A 300 55.95 4.53 65.73
CA GLU A 300 54.53 4.21 66.00
C GLU A 300 53.81 5.42 66.69
N GLU A 301 52.55 5.46 67.15
CA GLU A 301 51.59 4.41 67.56
C GLU A 301 50.15 4.97 67.78
N THR A 302 49.20 4.07 68.07
CA THR A 302 47.94 4.24 68.85
C THR A 302 47.02 5.48 68.70
N LEU A 303 45.92 5.34 67.96
CA LEU A 303 44.61 5.97 68.32
C LEU A 303 43.36 5.19 67.82
N LYS A 304 43.52 4.03 67.16
CA LYS A 304 42.49 3.39 66.31
C LYS A 304 41.45 2.49 67.00
N ILE A 305 41.47 2.34 68.33
CA ILE A 305 40.70 1.27 69.00
C ILE A 305 39.22 1.66 69.26
N VAL A 306 38.89 2.96 69.33
CA VAL A 306 37.53 3.41 69.66
C VAL A 306 36.62 3.54 68.43
N GLU A 307 37.12 4.06 67.30
CA GLU A 307 36.34 4.19 66.05
C GLU A 307 35.85 2.83 65.51
N ILE A 308 36.72 1.80 65.56
CA ILE A 308 36.38 0.43 65.12
C ILE A 308 35.16 -0.11 65.89
N SER A 309 34.99 0.24 67.17
CA SER A 309 33.85 -0.24 67.96
C SER A 309 32.51 0.38 67.54
N THR A 310 32.51 1.61 67.01
CA THR A 310 31.30 2.25 66.48
C THR A 310 30.96 1.77 65.06
N GLU A 311 31.98 1.53 64.23
CA GLU A 311 31.81 0.99 62.88
C GLU A 311 31.25 -0.45 62.90
N ILE A 312 31.70 -1.29 63.85
CA ILE A 312 31.17 -2.66 64.02
C ILE A 312 29.66 -2.64 64.34
N GLN A 313 29.18 -1.71 65.16
CA GLN A 313 27.77 -1.64 65.51
C GLN A 313 26.90 -1.17 64.33
N GLN A 314 27.40 -0.25 63.51
CA GLN A 314 26.73 0.15 62.27
C GLN A 314 26.71 -0.99 61.25
N ALA A 315 27.82 -1.72 61.10
CA ALA A 315 27.88 -2.89 60.23
C ALA A 315 26.88 -3.99 60.63
N GLN A 316 26.65 -4.21 61.93
CA GLN A 316 25.64 -5.17 62.41
C GLN A 316 24.21 -4.77 62.00
N ASN A 317 23.86 -3.49 62.11
CA ASN A 317 22.53 -3.01 61.69
C ASN A 317 22.32 -3.20 60.17
N VAL A 318 23.33 -2.84 59.36
CA VAL A 318 23.30 -3.02 57.90
C VAL A 318 23.22 -4.51 57.52
N ILE A 319 23.92 -5.39 58.22
CA ILE A 319 23.79 -6.85 58.02
C ILE A 319 22.37 -7.32 58.32
N GLN A 320 21.72 -6.79 59.35
CA GLN A 320 20.36 -7.18 59.72
C GLN A 320 19.32 -6.71 58.69
N GLU A 321 19.47 -5.50 58.14
CA GLU A 321 18.66 -4.99 57.02
C GLU A 321 18.90 -5.78 55.71
N LEU A 322 20.16 -6.13 55.41
CA LEU A 322 20.47 -6.98 54.26
C LEU A 322 19.89 -8.40 54.42
N THR A 323 19.79 -8.90 55.66
CA THR A 323 19.20 -10.22 55.95
C THR A 323 17.68 -10.21 55.74
N THR A 324 16.98 -9.16 56.16
CA THR A 324 15.54 -9.03 55.90
C THR A 324 15.27 -8.80 54.41
N ALA A 325 16.02 -7.93 53.74
CA ALA A 325 15.93 -7.73 52.29
C ALA A 325 16.20 -9.02 51.49
N SER A 326 17.21 -9.81 51.88
CA SER A 326 17.49 -11.12 51.29
C SER A 326 16.33 -12.11 51.47
N SER A 327 15.68 -12.12 52.64
CA SER A 327 14.51 -12.96 52.88
C SER A 327 13.31 -12.59 52.00
N GLN A 328 13.04 -11.29 51.82
CA GLN A 328 11.96 -10.79 50.95
C GLN A 328 12.25 -11.05 49.47
N LEU A 329 13.52 -10.90 49.02
CA LEU A 329 13.92 -11.25 47.67
C LEU A 329 13.80 -12.76 47.40
N LYS A 330 14.10 -13.60 48.39
CA LYS A 330 13.92 -15.06 48.28
C LYS A 330 12.45 -15.46 48.16
N GLU A 331 11.55 -14.80 48.89
CA GLU A 331 10.10 -14.99 48.77
C GLU A 331 9.60 -14.56 47.38
N LYS A 332 9.98 -13.36 46.92
CA LYS A 332 9.65 -12.88 45.56
C LYS A 332 10.21 -13.78 44.46
N LEU A 333 11.39 -14.37 44.66
CA LEU A 333 11.98 -15.31 43.71
C LEU A 333 11.19 -16.63 43.66
N GLY A 334 10.73 -17.13 44.81
CA GLY A 334 9.82 -18.28 44.86
C GLY A 334 8.45 -18.01 44.22
N GLN A 335 7.88 -16.82 44.40
CA GLN A 335 6.67 -16.39 43.69
C GLN A 335 6.89 -16.36 42.16
N ARG A 336 7.99 -15.74 41.71
CA ARG A 336 8.43 -15.73 40.30
C ARG A 336 8.65 -17.14 39.72
N GLU A 337 9.15 -18.08 40.51
CA GLU A 337 9.39 -19.46 40.09
C GLU A 337 8.06 -20.22 39.88
N VAL A 338 7.07 -20.01 40.76
CA VAL A 338 5.70 -20.55 40.61
C VAL A 338 4.95 -19.88 39.44
N GLU A 339 5.07 -18.56 39.27
CA GLU A 339 4.55 -17.84 38.10
C GLU A 339 5.17 -18.37 36.79
N TYR A 340 6.48 -18.61 36.78
CA TYR A 340 7.17 -19.18 35.62
C TYR A 340 6.71 -20.62 35.33
N SER A 341 6.53 -21.47 36.35
CA SER A 341 5.99 -22.82 36.17
C SER A 341 4.57 -22.81 35.58
N THR A 342 3.66 -22.00 36.14
CA THR A 342 2.29 -21.89 35.63
C THR A 342 2.22 -21.30 34.22
N LEU A 343 3.06 -20.30 33.91
CA LEU A 343 3.18 -19.75 32.56
C LEU A 343 3.76 -20.78 31.57
N SER A 344 4.73 -21.59 31.99
CA SER A 344 5.31 -22.68 31.18
C SER A 344 4.28 -23.78 30.89
N GLU A 345 3.48 -24.19 31.88
CA GLU A 345 2.39 -25.15 31.69
C GLU A 345 1.30 -24.61 30.76
N MET A 346 0.95 -23.32 30.87
CA MET A 346 0.04 -22.67 29.93
C MET A 346 0.62 -22.59 28.51
N HIS A 347 1.92 -22.32 28.35
CA HIS A 347 2.58 -22.32 27.04
C HIS A 347 2.60 -23.72 26.43
N GLU A 348 2.92 -24.76 27.18
CA GLU A 348 2.92 -26.15 26.69
C GLU A 348 1.49 -26.61 26.30
N LEU A 349 0.47 -26.21 27.08
CA LEU A 349 -0.94 -26.45 26.73
C LEU A 349 -1.34 -25.69 25.46
N HIS A 350 -0.94 -24.42 25.34
CA HIS A 350 -1.22 -23.58 24.18
C HIS A 350 -0.52 -24.12 22.92
N GLU A 351 0.74 -24.53 23.03
CA GLU A 351 1.52 -25.16 21.95
C GLU A 351 0.88 -26.47 21.49
N LYS A 352 0.47 -27.34 22.42
CA LYS A 352 -0.27 -28.57 22.06
C LYS A 352 -1.62 -28.26 21.39
N LYS A 353 -2.32 -27.22 21.83
CA LYS A 353 -3.60 -26.76 21.24
C LYS A 353 -3.41 -26.17 19.84
N THR A 354 -2.40 -25.32 19.64
CA THR A 354 -2.11 -24.74 18.31
C THR A 354 -1.56 -25.79 17.37
N LEU A 355 -0.70 -26.71 17.82
CA LEU A 355 -0.27 -27.88 17.03
C LEU A 355 -1.47 -28.73 16.60
N ALA A 356 -2.41 -29.02 17.50
CA ALA A 356 -3.63 -29.75 17.16
C ALA A 356 -4.46 -28.99 16.09
N GLN A 357 -4.66 -27.68 16.26
CA GLN A 357 -5.35 -26.85 15.27
C GLN A 357 -4.62 -26.79 13.91
N ILE A 358 -3.29 -26.64 13.92
CA ILE A 358 -2.45 -26.63 12.71
C ILE A 358 -2.52 -27.99 12.00
N THR A 359 -2.50 -29.11 12.73
CA THR A 359 -2.65 -30.44 12.12
C THR A 359 -4.05 -30.66 11.54
N GLY A 360 -5.11 -30.18 12.20
CA GLY A 360 -6.47 -30.22 11.68
C GLY A 360 -6.65 -29.37 10.42
N LEU A 361 -6.13 -28.13 10.42
CA LEU A 361 -6.12 -27.27 9.23
C LEU A 361 -5.28 -27.87 8.10
N LYS A 362 -4.13 -28.46 8.40
CA LYS A 362 -3.28 -29.14 7.41
C LYS A 362 -3.96 -30.36 6.79
N ALA A 363 -4.77 -31.10 7.56
CA ALA A 363 -5.59 -32.19 7.03
C ALA A 363 -6.70 -31.66 6.10
N ALA A 364 -7.41 -30.61 6.51
CA ALA A 364 -8.43 -29.97 5.67
C ALA A 364 -7.84 -29.35 4.38
N VAL A 365 -6.64 -28.76 4.43
CA VAL A 365 -5.92 -28.29 3.24
C VAL A 365 -5.54 -29.47 2.34
N ALA A 366 -5.05 -30.58 2.87
CA ALA A 366 -4.74 -31.77 2.06
C ALA A 366 -5.99 -32.39 1.41
N GLU A 367 -7.15 -32.34 2.07
CA GLU A 367 -8.43 -32.79 1.50
C GLU A 367 -8.88 -31.87 0.34
N LEU A 368 -8.78 -30.55 0.52
CA LEU A 368 -9.04 -29.56 -0.53
C LEU A 368 -8.02 -29.63 -1.68
N GLU A 369 -6.75 -29.95 -1.41
CA GLU A 369 -5.73 -30.17 -2.44
C GLU A 369 -6.07 -31.40 -3.30
N LEU A 370 -6.56 -32.48 -2.70
CA LEU A 370 -7.04 -33.67 -3.43
C LEU A 370 -8.30 -33.38 -4.25
N GLU A 371 -9.24 -32.60 -3.72
CA GLU A 371 -10.44 -32.18 -4.45
C GLU A 371 -10.09 -31.25 -5.63
N LEU A 372 -9.15 -30.31 -5.44
CA LEU A 372 -8.64 -29.46 -6.51
C LEU A 372 -7.88 -30.24 -7.59
N GLU A 373 -7.10 -31.27 -7.23
CA GLU A 373 -6.42 -32.10 -8.24
C GLU A 373 -7.42 -32.99 -9.01
N SER A 374 -8.44 -33.52 -8.34
CA SER A 374 -9.58 -34.20 -8.99
C SER A 374 -10.31 -33.30 -9.99
N LEU A 375 -10.59 -32.04 -9.62
CA LEU A 375 -11.19 -31.05 -10.52
C LEU A 375 -10.25 -30.64 -11.66
N ARG A 376 -8.93 -30.58 -11.43
CA ARG A 376 -7.94 -30.39 -12.50
C ARG A 376 -7.90 -31.57 -13.46
N ASP A 377 -7.99 -32.81 -12.98
CA ASP A 377 -8.03 -34.00 -13.83
C ASP A 377 -9.31 -34.03 -14.68
N GLN A 378 -10.47 -33.70 -14.11
CA GLN A 378 -11.70 -33.52 -14.89
C GLN A 378 -11.58 -32.39 -15.92
N LYS A 379 -10.93 -31.27 -15.58
CA LYS A 379 -10.65 -30.17 -16.52
C LYS A 379 -9.75 -30.65 -17.67
N ARG A 380 -8.65 -31.35 -17.37
CA ARG A 380 -7.74 -31.94 -18.37
C ARG A 380 -8.46 -32.93 -19.29
N GLU A 381 -9.34 -33.78 -18.74
CA GLU A 381 -10.13 -34.72 -19.54
C GLU A 381 -11.09 -33.99 -20.50
N MET A 382 -11.72 -32.91 -20.04
CA MET A 382 -12.57 -32.06 -20.87
C MET A 382 -11.79 -31.26 -21.91
N GLU A 383 -10.60 -30.76 -21.58
CA GLU A 383 -9.68 -30.11 -22.52
C GLU A 383 -9.25 -31.07 -23.65
N VAL A 384 -8.90 -32.31 -23.32
CA VAL A 384 -8.56 -33.35 -24.32
C VAL A 384 -9.76 -33.70 -25.20
N LYS A 385 -10.99 -33.72 -24.67
CA LYS A 385 -12.22 -33.89 -25.48
C LYS A 385 -12.44 -32.71 -26.42
N ILE A 386 -12.21 -31.48 -25.95
CA ILE A 386 -12.31 -30.27 -26.79
C ILE A 386 -11.26 -30.33 -27.91
N GLU A 387 -10.00 -30.62 -27.61
CA GLU A 387 -8.92 -30.75 -28.61
C GLU A 387 -9.20 -31.88 -29.63
N SER A 388 -9.76 -33.01 -29.19
CA SER A 388 -10.21 -34.08 -30.09
C SER A 388 -11.34 -33.62 -31.02
N THR A 389 -12.32 -32.86 -30.52
CA THR A 389 -13.39 -32.32 -31.38
C THR A 389 -12.90 -31.19 -32.29
N GLU A 390 -11.94 -30.36 -31.85
CA GLU A 390 -11.35 -29.30 -32.66
C GLU A 390 -10.49 -29.88 -33.81
N THR A 391 -9.74 -30.96 -33.55
CA THR A 391 -8.99 -31.67 -34.59
C THR A 391 -9.92 -32.38 -35.59
N GLU A 392 -11.04 -32.93 -35.15
CA GLU A 392 -12.08 -33.48 -36.04
C GLU A 392 -12.75 -32.39 -36.90
N VAL A 393 -13.04 -31.21 -36.32
CA VAL A 393 -13.53 -30.04 -37.06
C VAL A 393 -12.50 -29.52 -38.07
N LYS A 394 -11.20 -29.50 -37.72
CA LYS A 394 -10.12 -29.14 -38.66
C LYS A 394 -10.04 -30.11 -39.83
N GLN A 395 -10.10 -31.43 -39.58
CA GLN A 395 -10.13 -32.44 -40.65
C GLN A 395 -11.35 -32.28 -41.58
N LEU A 396 -12.53 -32.00 -41.03
CA LEU A 396 -13.73 -31.71 -41.82
C LEU A 396 -13.57 -30.40 -42.64
N GLY A 397 -12.92 -29.38 -42.07
CA GLY A 397 -12.54 -28.16 -42.77
C GLY A 397 -11.60 -28.40 -43.96
N GLU A 398 -10.56 -29.22 -43.77
CA GLU A 398 -9.62 -29.64 -44.82
C GLU A 398 -10.31 -30.45 -45.93
N VAL A 399 -11.18 -31.40 -45.57
CA VAL A 399 -11.97 -32.18 -46.54
C VAL A 399 -12.88 -31.26 -47.35
N ASN A 400 -13.54 -30.30 -46.72
CA ASN A 400 -14.44 -29.35 -47.39
C ASN A 400 -13.66 -28.38 -48.30
N ALA A 401 -12.47 -27.93 -47.86
CA ALA A 401 -11.55 -27.14 -48.69
C ALA A 401 -11.06 -27.94 -49.91
N GLY A 402 -10.68 -29.21 -49.72
CA GLY A 402 -10.28 -30.12 -50.80
C GLY A 402 -11.41 -30.39 -51.79
N GLN A 403 -12.65 -30.54 -51.32
CA GLN A 403 -13.83 -30.63 -52.18
C GLN A 403 -14.04 -29.33 -52.98
N LYS A 404 -13.89 -28.17 -52.34
CA LYS A 404 -14.02 -26.86 -53.00
C LYS A 404 -12.95 -26.64 -54.08
N VAL A 405 -11.70 -26.99 -53.81
CA VAL A 405 -10.62 -26.99 -54.83
C VAL A 405 -10.98 -27.91 -55.99
N ARG A 406 -11.47 -29.12 -55.71
CA ARG A 406 -11.85 -30.10 -56.75
C ARG A 406 -13.04 -29.65 -57.61
N ILE A 407 -13.97 -28.87 -57.04
CA ILE A 407 -15.03 -28.20 -57.80
C ILE A 407 -14.43 -27.15 -58.74
N SER A 408 -13.56 -26.26 -58.23
CA SER A 408 -12.88 -25.26 -59.07
C SER A 408 -11.94 -25.87 -60.12
N GLU A 409 -11.32 -27.02 -59.86
CA GLU A 409 -10.59 -27.79 -60.87
C GLU A 409 -11.51 -28.34 -61.95
N LEU A 410 -12.69 -28.87 -61.59
CA LEU A 410 -13.67 -29.36 -62.58
C LEU A 410 -14.24 -28.21 -63.42
N GLU A 411 -14.50 -27.04 -62.82
CA GLU A 411 -14.87 -25.81 -63.55
C GLU A 411 -13.74 -25.35 -64.48
N SER A 412 -12.50 -25.33 -63.99
CA SER A 412 -11.31 -25.00 -64.80
C SER A 412 -11.13 -25.96 -65.97
N ILE A 413 -11.28 -27.27 -65.74
CA ILE A 413 -11.22 -28.30 -66.79
C ILE A 413 -12.38 -28.15 -67.79
N SER A 414 -13.58 -27.77 -67.32
CA SER A 414 -14.73 -27.50 -68.21
C SER A 414 -14.45 -26.30 -69.11
N ASN A 415 -14.08 -25.17 -68.53
CA ASN A 415 -13.76 -23.94 -69.26
C ASN A 415 -12.55 -24.12 -70.19
N LYS A 416 -11.56 -24.93 -69.76
CA LYS A 416 -10.40 -25.30 -70.58
C LYS A 416 -10.81 -26.22 -71.73
N ARG A 417 -11.73 -27.17 -71.55
CA ARG A 417 -12.27 -28.00 -72.64
C ARG A 417 -13.09 -27.18 -73.63
N GLU A 418 -13.83 -26.19 -73.17
CA GLU A 418 -14.58 -25.25 -74.03
C GLU A 418 -13.63 -24.36 -74.86
N ALA A 419 -12.57 -23.84 -74.23
CA ALA A 419 -11.49 -23.12 -74.91
C ALA A 419 -10.68 -24.03 -75.84
N GLU A 420 -10.42 -25.29 -75.45
CA GLU A 420 -9.74 -26.29 -76.28
C GLU A 420 -10.58 -26.62 -77.51
N LEU A 421 -11.90 -26.83 -77.37
CA LEU A 421 -12.83 -27.00 -78.50
C LEU A 421 -12.83 -25.80 -79.44
N SER A 422 -12.88 -24.58 -78.92
CA SER A 422 -12.73 -23.36 -79.74
C SER A 422 -11.36 -23.28 -80.42
N SER A 423 -10.29 -23.71 -79.74
CA SER A 423 -8.94 -23.75 -80.31
C SER A 423 -8.75 -24.86 -81.35
N LEU A 424 -9.47 -25.97 -81.23
CA LEU A 424 -9.46 -27.09 -82.18
C LEU A 424 -10.24 -26.71 -83.44
N MET A 425 -11.37 -26.01 -83.26
CA MET A 425 -12.12 -25.37 -84.34
C MET A 425 -11.24 -24.37 -85.10
N LYS A 426 -10.47 -23.53 -84.39
CA LYS A 426 -9.51 -22.60 -85.00
C LYS A 426 -8.27 -23.28 -85.62
N LYS A 427 -7.71 -24.32 -85.00
CA LYS A 427 -6.56 -25.08 -85.54
C LYS A 427 -6.93 -25.96 -86.74
N HIS A 428 -8.19 -26.36 -86.89
CA HIS A 428 -8.68 -26.94 -88.13
C HIS A 428 -8.61 -25.90 -89.27
N GLU A 429 -8.92 -24.64 -88.98
CA GLU A 429 -8.77 -23.50 -89.90
C GLU A 429 -7.29 -23.18 -90.18
N ASP A 430 -6.44 -23.12 -89.15
CA ASP A 430 -5.04 -22.67 -89.27
C ASP A 430 -4.08 -23.78 -89.76
N SER A 431 -4.31 -25.06 -89.42
CA SER A 431 -3.52 -26.20 -89.94
C SER A 431 -3.70 -26.40 -91.46
N ASN A 432 -4.76 -25.84 -92.02
CA ASN A 432 -4.98 -25.75 -93.46
C ASN A 432 -4.01 -24.74 -94.14
N SER A 433 -3.41 -23.84 -93.37
CA SER A 433 -2.53 -22.77 -93.87
C SER A 433 -1.03 -22.99 -93.60
N GLU A 434 -0.65 -23.58 -92.46
CA GLU A 434 0.74 -23.50 -91.97
C GLU A 434 1.63 -24.74 -92.30
N SER A 435 1.03 -25.85 -92.73
CA SER A 435 1.74 -27.02 -93.30
C SER A 435 2.64 -26.65 -94.52
N ILE A 436 2.46 -25.45 -95.05
CA ILE A 436 3.07 -24.92 -96.26
C ILE A 436 4.47 -24.29 -96.01
N HIS A 437 4.82 -23.87 -94.79
CA HIS A 437 5.93 -22.91 -94.58
C HIS A 437 7.18 -23.44 -93.82
N LEU A 438 7.06 -24.38 -92.88
CA LEU A 438 8.06 -24.52 -91.80
C LEU A 438 9.28 -25.42 -92.07
N LYS A 439 9.65 -25.66 -93.34
CA LYS A 439 10.80 -26.53 -93.70
C LYS A 439 12.17 -25.81 -93.70
N GLU A 440 12.18 -24.47 -93.69
CA GLU A 440 13.24 -23.68 -94.34
C GLU A 440 14.43 -23.20 -93.46
N GLN A 441 14.30 -23.08 -92.13
CA GLN A 441 15.20 -22.19 -91.34
C GLN A 441 16.27 -22.86 -90.45
N LEU A 442 16.44 -24.18 -90.47
CA LEU A 442 17.22 -24.88 -89.42
C LEU A 442 18.75 -24.63 -89.46
N ASP A 443 19.31 -24.21 -90.60
CA ASP A 443 20.74 -24.41 -90.90
C ASP A 443 21.71 -23.32 -90.38
N GLN A 444 21.23 -22.21 -89.82
CA GLN A 444 22.05 -20.98 -89.76
C GLN A 444 22.91 -20.79 -88.50
N LYS A 445 22.63 -21.46 -87.37
CA LYS A 445 23.04 -20.96 -86.03
C LYS A 445 24.24 -21.61 -85.32
N GLU A 446 24.92 -22.57 -85.94
CA GLU A 446 25.94 -23.43 -85.28
C GLU A 446 27.35 -22.82 -85.08
N LYS A 447 27.59 -21.52 -85.37
CA LYS A 447 28.96 -21.02 -85.71
C LYS A 447 29.74 -20.09 -84.77
N GLU A 448 29.17 -19.53 -83.70
CA GLU A 448 29.68 -18.26 -83.13
C GLU A 448 30.55 -18.34 -81.83
N TYR A 449 30.82 -19.51 -81.24
CA TYR A 449 31.20 -19.61 -79.81
C TYR A 449 32.72 -19.75 -79.43
N SER A 450 33.70 -19.26 -80.21
CA SER A 450 35.07 -19.84 -80.17
C SER A 450 36.33 -18.99 -79.81
N THR A 451 36.28 -17.69 -79.43
CA THR A 451 37.53 -16.85 -79.43
C THR A 451 37.67 -15.73 -78.36
N LEU A 452 38.19 -15.99 -77.14
CA LEU A 452 38.45 -14.89 -76.16
C LEU A 452 39.40 -15.20 -74.95
N SER A 453 40.69 -15.58 -75.15
CA SER A 453 41.50 -16.21 -74.06
C SER A 453 43.02 -15.87 -73.90
N GLU A 454 43.59 -14.72 -74.32
CA GLU A 454 45.07 -14.46 -74.21
C GLU A 454 45.54 -12.99 -73.85
N LYS A 455 46.67 -12.86 -73.09
CA LYS A 455 47.62 -11.71 -72.77
C LYS A 455 47.12 -10.25 -72.59
N HIS A 456 47.72 -9.32 -71.79
CA HIS A 456 48.71 -9.27 -70.68
C HIS A 456 50.25 -9.48 -70.87
N GLU A 457 51.08 -8.40 -70.91
CA GLU A 457 52.59 -8.33 -70.80
C GLU A 457 53.16 -6.88 -71.06
N LEU A 458 53.78 -6.11 -70.09
CA LEU A 458 54.59 -4.86 -70.34
C LEU A 458 55.20 -4.13 -69.07
N HIS A 459 56.51 -4.22 -68.69
CA HIS A 459 57.16 -3.26 -67.73
C HIS A 459 58.73 -3.27 -67.60
N GLU A 460 59.53 -2.96 -68.63
CA GLU A 460 61.01 -2.87 -68.48
C GLU A 460 61.68 -1.86 -69.47
N SER A 461 62.75 -1.14 -69.03
CA SER A 461 63.68 -0.22 -69.77
C SER A 461 63.57 1.31 -69.52
N LYS A 462 64.53 1.91 -68.77
CA LYS A 462 64.91 3.37 -68.82
C LYS A 462 66.21 3.76 -68.07
N THR A 463 67.36 3.20 -68.43
CA THR A 463 68.69 3.45 -67.81
C THR A 463 69.54 4.60 -68.42
N SER A 464 70.52 5.11 -67.64
CA SER A 464 71.89 5.60 -68.03
C SER A 464 72.12 6.71 -69.09
N ALA A 465 72.76 7.85 -68.74
CA ALA A 465 73.23 8.86 -69.74
C ALA A 465 74.35 9.91 -69.41
N GLU A 466 74.98 10.02 -68.23
CA GLU A 466 75.42 11.37 -67.72
C GLU A 466 76.90 11.84 -67.83
N ILE A 467 77.92 11.02 -68.16
CA ILE A 467 79.25 11.18 -67.50
C ILE A 467 80.39 12.07 -68.12
N ILE A 468 80.47 12.37 -69.43
CA ILE A 468 81.81 12.50 -70.09
C ILE A 468 82.45 13.93 -70.27
N GLY A 469 81.79 15.06 -69.95
CA GLY A 469 82.09 16.35 -70.63
C GLY A 469 83.22 17.33 -70.16
N LEU A 470 83.77 17.28 -68.94
CA LEU A 470 84.14 18.54 -68.23
C LEU A 470 85.62 18.94 -68.01
N GLU A 471 86.65 18.14 -68.32
CA GLU A 471 87.98 18.33 -67.68
C GLU A 471 88.98 19.34 -68.32
N ALA A 472 88.84 19.75 -69.59
CA ALA A 472 89.99 20.26 -70.36
C ALA A 472 90.39 21.75 -70.17
N VAL A 473 89.51 22.64 -69.71
CA VAL A 473 89.72 24.12 -69.80
C VAL A 473 90.67 24.69 -68.73
N VAL A 474 91.02 23.90 -67.71
CA VAL A 474 91.46 24.39 -66.39
C VAL A 474 92.92 24.88 -66.33
N THR A 475 93.78 24.54 -67.30
CA THR A 475 95.25 24.62 -67.10
C THR A 475 95.94 25.93 -67.52
N GLY A 476 95.43 26.64 -68.54
CA GLY A 476 96.16 27.76 -69.17
C GLY A 476 96.24 29.06 -68.36
N LEU A 477 95.17 29.41 -67.64
CA LEU A 477 95.05 30.68 -66.88
C LEU A 477 95.94 30.75 -65.62
N LYS A 478 96.78 29.75 -65.39
CA LYS A 478 97.40 29.49 -64.07
C LYS A 478 98.69 30.27 -63.80
N LEU A 479 99.46 30.65 -64.84
CA LEU A 479 100.82 31.19 -64.66
C LEU A 479 100.88 32.72 -64.53
N GLU A 480 100.07 33.46 -65.28
CA GLU A 480 100.07 34.93 -65.23
C GLU A 480 99.46 35.47 -63.92
N LEU A 481 98.56 34.68 -63.32
CA LEU A 481 98.04 34.86 -61.96
C LEU A 481 99.15 34.93 -60.89
N GLU A 482 100.29 34.26 -61.09
CA GLU A 482 101.29 34.03 -60.05
C GLU A 482 102.21 35.25 -59.80
N SER A 483 102.41 36.10 -60.81
CA SER A 483 103.20 37.35 -60.70
C SER A 483 102.41 38.48 -60.03
N LEU A 484 101.16 38.69 -60.47
CA LEU A 484 100.23 39.62 -59.80
C LEU A 484 99.95 39.17 -58.35
N ARG A 485 100.00 37.87 -58.07
CA ARG A 485 99.98 37.32 -56.70
C ARG A 485 101.11 37.82 -55.81
N GLY A 486 102.27 38.17 -56.36
CA GLY A 486 103.42 38.67 -55.59
C GLY A 486 103.12 40.01 -54.94
N GLN A 487 102.83 41.02 -55.78
CA GLN A 487 102.48 42.37 -55.31
C GLN A 487 101.13 42.40 -54.57
N LYS A 488 100.19 41.54 -54.97
CA LYS A 488 98.95 41.33 -54.22
C LYS A 488 99.23 40.81 -52.81
N ARG A 489 100.13 39.83 -52.62
CA ARG A 489 100.50 39.30 -51.30
C ARG A 489 101.10 40.38 -50.38
N ASP A 490 101.98 41.23 -50.88
CA ASP A 490 102.61 42.26 -50.03
C ASP A 490 101.60 43.32 -49.54
N ILE A 491 100.65 43.71 -50.40
CA ILE A 491 99.55 44.61 -50.03
C ILE A 491 98.49 43.88 -49.17
N GLU A 492 98.20 42.61 -49.45
CA GLU A 492 97.35 41.77 -48.60
C GLU A 492 97.90 41.67 -47.18
N ILE A 493 99.21 41.54 -46.99
CA ILE A 493 99.84 41.49 -45.66
C ILE A 493 99.71 42.85 -44.93
N GLU A 494 99.82 43.99 -45.62
CA GLU A 494 99.60 45.31 -44.97
C GLU A 494 98.11 45.55 -44.64
N ILE A 495 97.20 45.08 -45.51
CA ILE A 495 95.75 45.08 -45.27
C ILE A 495 95.40 44.14 -44.12
N GLU A 496 95.97 42.93 -44.05
CA GLU A 496 95.73 41.94 -43.01
C GLU A 496 96.22 42.44 -41.64
N ASN A 497 97.37 43.12 -41.58
CA ASN A 497 97.84 43.75 -40.35
C ASN A 497 96.95 44.92 -39.87
N LYS A 498 96.29 45.64 -40.79
CA LYS A 498 95.33 46.70 -40.43
C LYS A 498 93.93 46.13 -40.15
N GLU A 499 93.50 45.09 -40.86
CA GLU A 499 92.26 44.35 -40.60
C GLU A 499 92.32 43.64 -39.26
N THR A 500 93.43 43.04 -38.86
CA THR A 500 93.58 42.41 -37.55
C THR A 500 93.47 43.44 -36.43
N HIS A 501 94.07 44.63 -36.58
CA HIS A 501 93.85 45.75 -35.65
C HIS A 501 92.39 46.24 -35.62
N VAL A 502 91.73 46.34 -36.77
CA VAL A 502 90.31 46.75 -36.84
C VAL A 502 89.37 45.67 -36.28
N LYS A 503 89.66 44.39 -36.52
CA LYS A 503 88.92 43.24 -35.95
C LYS A 503 89.07 43.20 -34.44
N GLN A 504 90.28 43.40 -33.92
CA GLN A 504 90.54 43.45 -32.48
C GLN A 504 89.78 44.60 -31.79
N LEU A 505 89.77 45.80 -32.40
CA LEU A 505 88.95 46.94 -31.93
C LEU A 505 87.44 46.73 -32.12
N ALA A 506 87.02 45.95 -33.12
CA ALA A 506 85.60 45.62 -33.34
C ALA A 506 85.10 44.57 -32.34
N GLU A 507 85.92 43.57 -32.00
CA GLU A 507 85.65 42.58 -30.94
C GLU A 507 85.58 43.26 -29.56
N GLU A 508 86.48 44.20 -29.27
CA GLU A 508 86.48 44.96 -28.01
C GLU A 508 85.22 45.85 -27.89
N ASN A 509 84.82 46.53 -28.98
CA ASN A 509 83.54 47.27 -29.01
C ASN A 509 82.32 46.36 -28.93
N ALA A 510 82.33 45.19 -29.57
CA ALA A 510 81.23 44.21 -29.47
C ALA A 510 81.09 43.66 -28.03
N GLY A 511 82.21 43.41 -27.35
CA GLY A 511 82.24 43.01 -25.94
C GLY A 511 81.66 44.08 -25.01
N LEU A 512 82.04 45.35 -25.21
CA LEU A 512 81.48 46.48 -24.44
C LEU A 512 79.97 46.69 -24.74
N GLN A 513 79.55 46.59 -26.00
CA GLN A 513 78.15 46.71 -26.39
C GLN A 513 77.29 45.59 -25.77
N ALA A 514 77.81 44.35 -25.74
CA ALA A 514 77.12 43.22 -25.11
C ALA A 514 76.94 43.41 -23.59
N GLN A 515 77.97 43.92 -22.89
CA GLN A 515 77.87 44.24 -21.46
C GLN A 515 76.85 45.35 -21.18
N ILE A 516 76.75 46.35 -22.04
CA ILE A 516 75.73 47.41 -21.92
C ILE A 516 74.33 46.82 -22.05
N SER A 517 74.06 46.00 -23.09
CA SER A 517 72.75 45.37 -23.27
C SER A 517 72.37 44.40 -22.15
N GLU A 518 73.33 43.67 -21.58
CA GLU A 518 73.08 42.79 -20.41
C GLU A 518 72.70 43.59 -19.15
N LEU A 519 73.32 44.76 -18.94
CA LEU A 519 72.98 45.65 -17.83
C LEU A 519 71.61 46.33 -18.03
N GLU A 520 71.26 46.72 -19.25
CA GLU A 520 69.93 47.29 -19.57
C GLU A 520 68.80 46.28 -19.34
N GLU A 521 68.99 45.00 -19.70
CA GLU A 521 68.03 43.93 -19.39
C GLU A 521 67.90 43.66 -17.89
N LYS A 522 69.00 43.65 -17.14
CA LYS A 522 68.97 43.54 -15.66
C LYS A 522 68.24 44.72 -15.00
N ILE A 523 68.30 45.91 -15.59
CA ILE A 523 67.54 47.08 -15.11
C ILE A 523 66.05 46.94 -15.44
N ARG A 524 65.67 46.49 -16.65
CA ARG A 524 64.26 46.26 -17.02
C ARG A 524 63.59 45.22 -16.13
N THR A 525 64.24 44.06 -15.97
CA THR A 525 63.72 42.96 -15.14
C THR A 525 63.53 43.38 -13.68
N LYS A 526 64.50 44.09 -13.09
CA LYS A 526 64.37 44.65 -11.72
C LYS A 526 63.31 45.74 -11.60
N SER A 527 63.04 46.52 -12.65
CA SER A 527 61.93 47.47 -12.66
C SER A 527 60.57 46.76 -12.61
N LEU A 528 60.37 45.70 -13.40
CA LEU A 528 59.14 44.92 -13.44
C LEU A 528 58.86 44.20 -12.10
N GLU A 529 59.89 43.62 -11.47
CA GLU A 529 59.77 43.06 -10.12
C GLU A 529 59.33 44.12 -9.09
N SER A 530 59.86 45.34 -9.17
CA SER A 530 59.53 46.45 -8.27
C SER A 530 58.06 46.89 -8.40
N ASP A 531 57.53 46.89 -9.62
CA ASP A 531 56.12 47.24 -9.86
C ASP A 531 55.15 46.12 -9.47
N GLN A 532 55.54 44.84 -9.61
CA GLN A 532 54.77 43.70 -9.08
C GLN A 532 54.67 43.75 -7.55
N LEU A 533 55.79 43.93 -6.85
CA LEU A 533 55.81 44.07 -5.38
C LEU A 533 54.99 45.26 -4.89
N ARG A 534 54.92 46.35 -5.68
CA ARG A 534 54.10 47.53 -5.36
C ARG A 534 52.60 47.24 -5.44
N ALA A 535 52.17 46.40 -6.38
CA ALA A 535 50.76 45.99 -6.50
C ALA A 535 50.36 45.04 -5.35
N GLU A 536 51.20 44.05 -5.04
CA GLU A 536 50.98 43.09 -3.95
C GLU A 536 50.84 43.78 -2.57
N ILE A 537 51.59 44.86 -2.33
CA ILE A 537 51.49 45.70 -1.12
C ILE A 537 50.15 46.44 -1.02
N VAL A 538 49.49 46.77 -2.14
CA VAL A 538 48.16 47.40 -2.13
C VAL A 538 47.09 46.36 -1.83
N GLU A 539 47.15 45.21 -2.50
CA GLU A 539 46.18 44.13 -2.33
C GLU A 539 46.19 43.56 -0.89
N LEU A 540 47.36 43.37 -0.29
CA LEU A 540 47.49 42.98 1.13
C LEU A 540 46.93 44.03 2.09
N LYS A 541 47.00 45.33 1.76
CA LYS A 541 46.40 46.38 2.60
C LYS A 541 44.88 46.34 2.59
N ASP A 542 44.28 46.10 1.43
CA ASP A 542 42.82 46.02 1.31
C ASP A 542 42.28 44.77 2.05
N GLN A 543 42.99 43.65 2.00
CA GLN A 543 42.67 42.45 2.77
C GLN A 543 42.71 42.69 4.30
N ILE A 544 43.71 43.43 4.81
CA ILE A 544 43.80 43.78 6.23
C ILE A 544 42.57 44.55 6.69
N VAL A 545 42.11 45.54 5.91
CA VAL A 545 40.91 46.34 6.22
C VAL A 545 39.65 45.47 6.22
N GLU A 546 39.55 44.46 5.35
CA GLU A 546 38.42 43.52 5.35
C GLU A 546 38.44 42.59 6.59
N PHE A 547 39.61 42.11 7.01
CA PHE A 547 39.76 41.30 8.22
C PHE A 547 39.43 42.09 9.49
N GLU A 548 39.85 43.36 9.60
CA GLU A 548 39.48 44.24 10.71
C GLU A 548 37.96 44.41 10.79
N LYS A 549 37.29 44.63 9.66
CA LYS A 549 35.81 44.70 9.60
C LYS A 549 35.16 43.40 10.10
N ARG A 550 35.61 42.25 9.58
CA ARG A 550 35.06 40.93 9.94
C ARG A 550 35.26 40.60 11.44
N LEU A 551 36.36 41.05 12.04
CA LEU A 551 36.60 40.95 13.48
C LEU A 551 35.60 41.78 14.30
N THR A 552 35.29 43.01 13.88
CA THR A 552 34.28 43.84 14.58
C THR A 552 32.87 43.26 14.50
N GLU A 553 32.50 42.69 13.34
CA GLU A 553 31.22 42.00 13.14
C GLU A 553 31.10 40.75 14.02
N LYS A 554 32.14 39.91 14.06
CA LYS A 554 32.16 38.71 14.92
C LYS A 554 32.17 39.05 16.42
N GLY A 555 32.77 40.16 16.84
CA GLY A 555 32.65 40.66 18.22
C GLY A 555 31.22 41.04 18.61
N GLY A 556 30.45 41.60 17.67
CA GLY A 556 29.02 41.87 17.85
C GLY A 556 28.18 40.60 17.96
N GLU A 557 28.40 39.64 17.06
CA GLU A 557 27.73 38.33 17.12
C GLU A 557 27.98 37.61 18.45
N PHE A 558 29.23 37.55 18.91
CA PHE A 558 29.59 36.88 20.17
C PHE A 558 28.89 37.52 21.37
N SER A 559 28.78 38.86 21.39
CA SER A 559 28.03 39.59 22.42
C SER A 559 26.55 39.22 22.44
N SER A 560 25.93 39.04 21.26
CA SER A 560 24.52 38.64 21.14
C SER A 560 24.26 37.17 21.52
N LEU A 561 25.26 36.29 21.35
CA LEU A 561 25.18 34.89 21.77
C LEU A 561 25.35 34.75 23.29
N GLN A 562 26.24 35.55 23.90
CA GLN A 562 26.39 35.64 25.36
C GLN A 562 25.07 36.05 26.03
N GLU A 563 24.41 37.10 25.51
CA GLU A 563 23.12 37.58 26.04
C GLU A 563 22.01 36.50 25.94
N LYS A 564 21.95 35.76 24.82
CA LYS A 564 21.00 34.64 24.64
C LYS A 564 21.29 33.45 25.55
N HIS A 565 22.56 33.13 25.78
CA HIS A 565 22.96 32.10 26.72
C HIS A 565 22.50 32.46 28.14
N ASP A 566 22.75 33.70 28.56
CA ASP A 566 22.42 34.16 29.90
C ASP A 566 20.89 34.27 30.10
N SER A 567 20.11 34.62 29.07
CA SER A 567 18.64 34.50 29.14
C SER A 567 18.17 33.04 29.25
N ALA A 568 18.74 32.12 28.46
CA ALA A 568 18.35 30.70 28.48
C ALA A 568 18.69 30.02 29.81
N VAL A 569 19.80 30.38 30.46
CA VAL A 569 20.16 29.92 31.81
C VAL A 569 19.15 30.42 32.85
N ASN A 570 18.69 31.67 32.75
CA ASN A 570 17.67 32.22 33.65
C ASN A 570 16.30 31.53 33.45
N ASP A 571 15.88 31.28 32.20
CA ASP A 571 14.63 30.57 31.90
C ASP A 571 14.67 29.11 32.39
N ALA A 572 15.81 28.41 32.21
CA ALA A 572 16.00 27.06 32.74
C ALA A 572 15.95 27.02 34.28
N SER A 573 16.56 28.02 34.94
CA SER A 573 16.49 28.18 36.40
C SER A 573 15.06 28.41 36.91
N ALA A 574 14.26 29.19 36.17
CA ALA A 574 12.84 29.38 36.46
C ALA A 574 12.03 28.07 36.32
N GLN A 575 12.28 27.27 35.28
CA GLN A 575 11.64 25.96 35.11
C GLN A 575 12.02 24.97 36.22
N ILE A 576 13.29 24.92 36.63
CA ILE A 576 13.73 24.09 37.77
C ILE A 576 12.99 24.50 39.05
N THR A 577 12.84 25.81 39.30
CA THR A 577 12.11 26.33 40.47
C THR A 577 10.61 25.96 40.43
N ALA A 578 10.00 25.96 39.24
CA ALA A 578 8.62 25.51 39.05
C ALA A 578 8.46 23.99 39.31
N PHE A 579 9.36 23.15 38.80
CA PHE A 579 9.34 21.71 39.06
C PHE A 579 9.57 21.37 40.54
N VAL A 580 10.49 22.06 41.22
CA VAL A 580 10.70 21.92 42.67
C VAL A 580 9.40 22.22 43.43
N SER A 581 8.69 23.30 43.05
CA SER A 581 7.40 23.65 43.65
C SER A 581 6.33 22.57 43.42
N GLN A 582 6.33 21.96 42.23
CA GLN A 582 5.40 20.88 41.89
C GLN A 582 5.69 19.58 42.65
N VAL A 583 6.97 19.23 42.84
CA VAL A 583 7.40 18.11 43.69
C VAL A 583 6.94 18.32 45.13
N THR A 584 7.17 19.51 45.72
CA THR A 584 6.72 19.79 47.09
C THR A 584 5.20 19.72 47.28
N SER A 585 4.41 20.01 46.22
CA SER A 585 2.95 19.84 46.25
C SER A 585 2.55 18.36 46.27
N LEU A 586 3.22 17.53 45.46
CA LEU A 586 2.96 16.09 45.37
C LEU A 586 3.40 15.33 46.63
N GLU A 587 4.49 15.75 47.27
CA GLU A 587 4.91 15.24 48.58
C GLU A 587 3.83 15.53 49.64
N GLN A 588 3.24 16.73 49.61
CA GLN A 588 2.18 17.13 50.54
C GLN A 588 0.85 16.40 50.31
N GLU A 589 0.51 16.11 49.05
CA GLU A 589 -0.63 15.24 48.69
C GLU A 589 -0.39 13.78 49.12
N LEU A 590 0.82 13.26 48.97
CA LEU A 590 1.18 11.91 49.40
C LEU A 590 1.05 11.74 50.92
N ASP A 591 1.53 12.70 51.71
CA ASP A 591 1.33 12.72 53.16
C ASP A 591 -0.16 12.81 53.54
N SER A 592 -0.97 13.57 52.79
CA SER A 592 -2.42 13.64 53.01
C SER A 592 -3.10 12.29 52.76
N LEU A 593 -2.80 11.64 51.62
CA LEU A 593 -3.35 10.33 51.26
C LEU A 593 -2.89 9.22 52.22
N GLN A 594 -1.65 9.29 52.69
CA GLN A 594 -1.13 8.36 53.70
C GLN A 594 -1.85 8.51 55.04
N ASN A 595 -2.23 9.75 55.42
CA ASN A 595 -3.05 9.99 56.61
C ASN A 595 -4.50 9.50 56.44
N GLU A 596 -5.14 9.74 55.30
CA GLU A 596 -6.47 9.17 55.00
C GLU A 596 -6.46 7.64 55.02
N LYS A 597 -5.44 7.01 54.41
CA LYS A 597 -5.25 5.56 54.46
C LYS A 597 -5.18 5.03 55.89
N ASN A 598 -4.34 5.64 56.74
CA ASN A 598 -4.21 5.25 58.15
C ASN A 598 -5.54 5.40 58.91
N GLN A 599 -6.33 6.45 58.59
CA GLN A 599 -7.64 6.67 59.19
C GLN A 599 -8.69 5.64 58.75
N MET A 600 -8.65 5.22 57.49
CA MET A 600 -9.51 4.16 56.94
C MET A 600 -9.16 2.78 57.49
N GLU A 601 -7.87 2.44 57.62
CA GLU A 601 -7.43 1.20 58.30
C GLU A 601 -7.90 1.15 59.77
N LEU A 602 -7.80 2.29 60.49
CA LEU A 602 -8.34 2.43 61.84
C LEU A 602 -9.87 2.35 61.93
N GLN A 603 -10.60 2.64 60.86
CA GLN A 603 -12.05 2.45 60.80
C GLN A 603 -12.41 0.99 60.51
N PHE A 604 -11.73 0.37 59.54
CA PHE A 604 -11.93 -1.03 59.21
C PHE A 604 -11.68 -1.97 60.40
N GLU A 605 -10.61 -1.75 61.18
CA GLU A 605 -10.33 -2.58 62.36
C GLU A 605 -11.38 -2.39 63.48
N ARG A 606 -11.99 -1.19 63.59
CA ARG A 606 -13.13 -0.95 64.49
C ARG A 606 -14.39 -1.68 64.03
N GLU A 607 -14.78 -1.53 62.77
CA GLU A 607 -15.96 -2.20 62.20
C GLU A 607 -15.84 -3.73 62.28
N LYS A 608 -14.64 -4.27 62.04
CA LYS A 608 -14.30 -5.68 62.23
C LYS A 608 -14.46 -6.15 63.68
N GLN A 609 -14.08 -5.31 64.65
CA GLN A 609 -14.27 -5.63 66.07
C GLN A 609 -15.75 -5.56 66.48
N GLU A 610 -16.50 -4.55 66.02
CA GLU A 610 -17.95 -4.44 66.24
C GLU A 610 -18.72 -5.63 65.63
N LEU A 611 -18.32 -6.10 64.43
CA LEU A 611 -18.88 -7.30 63.80
C LEU A 611 -18.56 -8.57 64.60
N SER A 612 -17.35 -8.68 65.17
CA SER A 612 -16.97 -9.79 66.05
C SER A 612 -17.83 -9.81 67.33
N GLU A 613 -18.03 -8.65 67.96
CA GLU A 613 -18.88 -8.53 69.15
C GLU A 613 -20.35 -8.84 68.83
N SER A 614 -20.87 -8.34 67.70
CA SER A 614 -22.22 -8.66 67.20
C SER A 614 -22.40 -10.16 66.94
N LEU A 615 -21.40 -10.82 66.32
CA LEU A 615 -21.42 -12.27 66.07
C LEU A 615 -21.51 -13.06 67.38
N THR A 616 -20.72 -12.70 68.40
CA THR A 616 -20.79 -13.39 69.71
C THR A 616 -22.13 -13.20 70.41
N GLN A 617 -22.78 -12.03 70.29
CA GLN A 617 -24.14 -11.82 70.80
C GLN A 617 -25.15 -12.71 70.06
N LEU A 618 -24.98 -12.88 68.75
CA LEU A 618 -25.83 -13.72 67.90
C LEU A 618 -25.64 -15.22 68.20
N GLU A 619 -24.41 -15.67 68.47
CA GLU A 619 -24.15 -17.05 68.94
C GLU A 619 -24.73 -17.32 70.33
N ASN A 620 -24.60 -16.38 71.26
CA ASN A 620 -25.24 -16.49 72.59
C ASN A 620 -26.77 -16.54 72.47
N GLY A 621 -27.36 -15.68 71.64
CA GLY A 621 -28.81 -15.70 71.36
C GLY A 621 -29.27 -16.98 70.66
N LYS A 622 -28.44 -17.56 69.79
CA LYS A 622 -28.67 -18.87 69.17
C LYS A 622 -28.65 -19.99 70.21
N PHE A 623 -27.68 -19.99 71.14
CA PHE A 623 -27.60 -20.97 72.22
C PHE A 623 -28.85 -20.92 73.13
N ASP A 624 -29.32 -19.71 73.47
CA ASP A 624 -30.58 -19.52 74.21
C ASP A 624 -31.81 -20.04 73.46
N LEU A 625 -31.84 -19.91 72.12
CA LEU A 625 -32.92 -20.45 71.29
C LEU A 625 -32.83 -21.97 71.15
N GLU A 626 -31.64 -22.55 70.99
CA GLU A 626 -31.42 -24.00 70.96
C GLU A 626 -31.82 -24.64 72.30
N SER A 627 -31.49 -23.99 73.42
CA SER A 627 -31.94 -24.37 74.77
C SER A 627 -33.48 -24.37 74.89
N LYS A 628 -34.14 -23.29 74.46
CA LYS A 628 -35.62 -23.20 74.44
C LYS A 628 -36.26 -24.23 73.51
N ILE A 629 -35.65 -24.54 72.37
CA ILE A 629 -36.11 -25.59 71.45
C ILE A 629 -36.00 -26.96 72.12
N ALA A 630 -34.89 -27.26 72.81
CA ALA A 630 -34.72 -28.51 73.55
C ALA A 630 -35.75 -28.67 74.67
N ASP A 631 -36.04 -27.59 75.42
CA ASP A 631 -37.08 -27.60 76.46
C ASP A 631 -38.50 -27.78 75.86
N HIS A 632 -38.81 -27.11 74.75
CA HIS A 632 -40.07 -27.32 74.02
C HIS A 632 -40.19 -28.75 73.45
N GLN A 633 -39.08 -29.38 73.03
CA GLN A 633 -39.06 -30.77 72.60
C GLN A 633 -39.31 -31.73 73.78
N ARG A 634 -38.72 -31.48 74.97
CA ARG A 634 -39.07 -32.27 76.18
C ARG A 634 -40.56 -32.14 76.52
N LEU A 635 -41.10 -30.91 76.52
CA LEU A 635 -42.52 -30.67 76.83
C LEU A 635 -43.45 -31.35 75.80
N ARG A 636 -43.09 -31.38 74.50
CA ARG A 636 -43.82 -32.15 73.48
C ARG A 636 -43.78 -33.64 73.81
N ASN A 637 -42.61 -34.19 74.12
CA ASN A 637 -42.46 -35.62 74.40
C ASN A 637 -43.25 -36.03 75.67
N GLU A 638 -43.27 -35.19 76.70
CA GLU A 638 -44.12 -35.37 77.88
C GLU A 638 -45.62 -35.37 77.51
N GLN A 639 -46.06 -34.48 76.61
CA GLN A 639 -47.44 -34.50 76.10
C GLN A 639 -47.75 -35.72 75.21
N GLU A 640 -46.80 -36.22 74.43
CA GLU A 640 -46.95 -37.48 73.67
C GLU A 640 -47.03 -38.69 74.62
N GLU A 641 -46.30 -38.71 75.73
CA GLU A 641 -46.40 -39.74 76.76
C GLU A 641 -47.75 -39.68 77.50
N ILE A 642 -48.25 -38.48 77.83
CA ILE A 642 -49.60 -38.28 78.38
C ILE A 642 -50.67 -38.74 77.39
N CYS A 643 -50.57 -38.36 76.10
CA CYS A 643 -51.48 -38.82 75.06
C CYS A 643 -51.44 -40.34 74.90
N SER A 644 -50.27 -40.98 75.06
CA SER A 644 -50.13 -42.44 74.98
C SER A 644 -50.80 -43.14 76.15
N LYS A 645 -50.63 -42.65 77.38
CA LYS A 645 -51.34 -43.16 78.58
C LYS A 645 -52.86 -43.00 78.47
N LEU A 646 -53.32 -41.85 77.98
CA LEU A 646 -54.74 -41.57 77.76
C LEU A 646 -55.33 -42.46 76.65
N LYS A 647 -54.51 -42.86 75.67
CA LYS A 647 -54.88 -43.83 74.63
C LYS A 647 -54.99 -45.26 75.19
N GLU A 648 -54.15 -45.64 76.16
CA GLU A 648 -54.29 -46.90 76.89
C GLU A 648 -55.52 -46.91 77.82
N GLU A 649 -55.85 -45.80 78.49
CA GLU A 649 -57.12 -45.66 79.23
C GLU A 649 -58.34 -45.80 78.30
N CYS A 650 -58.31 -45.20 77.11
CA CYS A 650 -59.37 -45.39 76.10
C CYS A 650 -59.51 -46.86 75.67
N ILE A 651 -58.41 -47.62 75.53
CA ILE A 651 -58.44 -49.06 75.22
C ILE A 651 -59.04 -49.87 76.38
N GLN A 652 -58.74 -49.49 77.64
CA GLN A 652 -59.36 -50.12 78.81
C GLN A 652 -60.86 -49.82 78.92
N LEU A 653 -61.30 -48.60 78.60
CA LEU A 653 -62.71 -48.24 78.51
C LEU A 653 -63.44 -49.00 77.38
N GLU A 654 -62.83 -49.14 76.22
CA GLU A 654 -63.37 -49.94 75.10
C GLU A 654 -63.56 -51.42 75.51
N SER A 655 -62.60 -51.99 76.26
CA SER A 655 -62.73 -53.34 76.83
C SER A 655 -63.91 -53.45 77.81
N GLN A 656 -64.11 -52.46 78.69
CA GLN A 656 -65.26 -52.43 79.60
C GLN A 656 -66.58 -52.25 78.83
N PHE A 657 -66.58 -51.51 77.73
CA PHE A 657 -67.75 -51.35 76.86
C PHE A 657 -68.14 -52.69 76.22
N GLN A 658 -67.17 -53.50 75.80
CA GLN A 658 -67.40 -54.83 75.23
C GLN A 658 -67.95 -55.84 76.26
N ASP A 659 -67.52 -55.78 77.53
CA ASP A 659 -68.11 -56.59 78.61
C ASP A 659 -69.56 -56.18 78.94
N THR A 660 -69.90 -54.88 78.88
CA THR A 660 -71.31 -54.45 79.07
C THR A 660 -72.19 -54.87 77.89
N LYS A 661 -71.65 -54.94 76.67
CA LYS A 661 -72.37 -55.41 75.48
C LYS A 661 -72.78 -56.89 75.59
N ILE A 662 -71.87 -57.77 76.04
CA ILE A 662 -72.16 -59.20 76.24
C ILE A 662 -73.29 -59.42 77.28
N ASN A 663 -73.42 -58.52 78.25
CA ASN A 663 -74.52 -58.56 79.22
C ASN A 663 -75.88 -58.12 78.63
N CYS A 664 -75.90 -57.24 77.61
CA CYS A 664 -77.11 -56.90 76.86
C CYS A 664 -77.57 -58.05 75.95
N ASP A 665 -76.65 -58.71 75.25
CA ASP A 665 -76.93 -59.85 74.34
C ASP A 665 -77.46 -61.10 75.11
N ALA A 666 -77.34 -61.11 76.44
CA ALA A 666 -77.92 -62.10 77.34
C ALA A 666 -79.35 -61.77 77.81
N ALA A 667 -79.77 -60.51 77.67
CA ALA A 667 -81.16 -60.09 77.91
C ALA A 667 -82.04 -60.31 76.66
N GLU A 668 -81.49 -60.08 75.46
CA GLU A 668 -82.19 -60.23 74.18
C GLU A 668 -82.67 -61.68 73.93
N ARG A 669 -81.83 -62.68 74.24
CA ARG A 669 -82.20 -64.11 74.17
C ARG A 669 -83.32 -64.57 75.12
N LYS A 670 -83.79 -63.73 76.04
CA LYS A 670 -85.00 -63.99 76.84
C LYS A 670 -86.27 -63.47 76.19
N VAL A 671 -86.17 -62.60 75.20
CA VAL A 671 -87.29 -62.05 74.43
C VAL A 671 -87.69 -63.01 73.29
N GLU A 672 -86.71 -63.64 72.65
CA GLU A 672 -86.92 -64.65 71.58
C GLU A 672 -87.86 -65.79 72.05
N GLN A 673 -87.69 -66.27 73.28
CA GLN A 673 -88.47 -67.38 73.86
C GLN A 673 -89.96 -67.05 74.08
N VAL A 674 -90.35 -65.78 74.01
CA VAL A 674 -91.76 -65.33 74.11
C VAL A 674 -92.45 -65.26 72.74
N ALA A 675 -91.69 -65.22 71.65
CA ALA A 675 -92.25 -65.16 70.29
C ALA A 675 -92.78 -66.52 69.79
N GLU A 676 -92.18 -67.62 70.26
CA GLU A 676 -92.48 -68.98 69.76
C GLU A 676 -93.88 -69.49 70.17
N ASP A 677 -94.43 -69.00 71.29
CA ASP A 677 -95.79 -69.32 71.76
C ASP A 677 -96.92 -68.73 70.89
N PHE A 678 -96.64 -67.72 70.06
CA PHE A 678 -97.65 -67.11 69.18
C PHE A 678 -97.85 -67.85 67.84
N SER A 679 -96.93 -68.73 67.43
CA SER A 679 -96.96 -69.35 66.10
C SER A 679 -98.05 -70.42 65.95
N LYS A 680 -98.39 -71.13 67.03
CA LYS A 680 -99.41 -72.23 67.07
C LYS A 680 -100.87 -71.79 66.87
N LYS A 681 -101.12 -70.56 66.42
CA LYS A 681 -102.47 -69.99 66.22
C LYS A 681 -102.77 -69.62 64.77
N ILE A 682 -101.82 -69.80 63.85
CA ILE A 682 -101.94 -69.44 62.43
C ILE A 682 -102.39 -70.62 61.57
N GLU A 683 -102.01 -71.86 61.91
CA GLU A 683 -102.25 -73.10 61.14
C GLU A 683 -103.73 -73.49 60.93
N SER A 684 -104.72 -72.76 61.48
CA SER A 684 -106.15 -73.11 61.39
C SER A 684 -106.93 -72.34 60.30
N LYS A 685 -106.26 -71.74 59.31
CA LYS A 685 -106.92 -70.90 58.29
C LYS A 685 -106.65 -71.24 56.83
N ASP A 686 -105.66 -72.07 56.52
CA ASP A 686 -105.23 -72.32 55.14
C ASP A 686 -106.06 -73.40 54.41
N GLU A 687 -106.91 -74.14 55.12
CA GLU A 687 -107.75 -75.22 54.58
C GLU A 687 -108.95 -74.75 53.72
N LYS A 688 -109.05 -73.45 53.40
CA LYS A 688 -110.15 -72.87 52.58
C LYS A 688 -109.73 -72.23 51.26
N ILE A 689 -108.44 -72.25 50.91
CA ILE A 689 -107.92 -71.62 49.70
C ILE A 689 -107.89 -72.61 48.51
N ALA A 690 -107.73 -73.91 48.77
CA ALA A 690 -107.53 -74.93 47.75
C ALA A 690 -108.70 -75.12 46.77
N ASP A 691 -109.94 -74.89 47.19
CA ASP A 691 -111.14 -75.15 46.35
C ASP A 691 -111.35 -74.15 45.21
N LEU A 692 -110.64 -73.02 45.18
CA LEU A 692 -110.80 -71.96 44.17
C LEU A 692 -109.79 -72.02 43.01
N GLU A 693 -108.75 -72.85 43.09
CA GLU A 693 -107.69 -72.88 42.07
C GLU A 693 -108.08 -73.69 40.82
N GLN A 694 -109.05 -74.62 40.93
CA GLN A 694 -109.39 -75.57 39.87
C GLN A 694 -110.13 -74.94 38.66
N GLU A 695 -110.75 -73.78 38.81
CA GLU A 695 -111.54 -73.12 37.74
C GLU A 695 -110.67 -72.22 36.82
N VAL A 696 -109.47 -71.85 37.25
CA VAL A 696 -108.53 -71.01 36.47
C VAL A 696 -107.86 -71.79 35.32
N GLU A 697 -107.70 -73.11 35.46
CA GLU A 697 -106.93 -73.94 34.52
C GLU A 697 -107.58 -74.06 33.12
N TYR A 698 -108.90 -73.86 33.01
CA TYR A 698 -109.62 -73.99 31.73
C TYR A 698 -109.40 -72.77 30.81
N LEU A 699 -109.22 -71.57 31.36
CA LEU A 699 -109.04 -70.33 30.61
C LEU A 699 -107.60 -70.10 30.11
N LYS A 700 -106.60 -70.82 30.64
CA LYS A 700 -105.20 -70.72 30.17
C LYS A 700 -105.01 -71.23 28.74
N ARG A 701 -105.72 -72.30 28.36
CA ARG A 701 -105.43 -73.06 27.12
C ARG A 701 -105.74 -72.28 25.84
N ASP A 702 -106.70 -71.35 25.89
CA ASP A 702 -107.11 -70.50 24.75
C ASP A 702 -106.11 -69.35 24.48
N LEU A 703 -105.21 -69.05 25.43
CA LEU A 703 -104.17 -68.01 25.27
C LEU A 703 -102.86 -68.55 24.69
N GLU A 704 -102.59 -69.85 24.78
CA GLU A 704 -101.32 -70.45 24.34
C GLU A 704 -101.14 -70.38 22.81
N GLU A 705 -102.21 -70.59 22.03
CA GLU A 705 -102.14 -70.57 20.56
C GLU A 705 -101.81 -69.17 20.01
N LYS A 706 -102.26 -68.09 20.68
CA LYS A 706 -101.87 -66.70 20.33
C LYS A 706 -100.48 -66.31 20.85
N GLY A 707 -99.91 -67.07 21.80
CA GLY A 707 -98.56 -66.86 22.30
C GLY A 707 -97.47 -67.11 21.24
N TYR A 708 -97.60 -68.17 20.45
CA TYR A 708 -96.55 -68.58 19.50
C TYR A 708 -96.33 -67.61 18.33
N GLU A 709 -97.39 -67.02 17.77
CA GLU A 709 -97.28 -65.97 16.74
C GLU A 709 -96.62 -64.70 17.30
N LEU A 710 -96.98 -64.32 18.53
CA LEU A 710 -96.42 -63.15 19.21
C LEU A 710 -94.93 -63.35 19.54
N SER A 711 -94.54 -64.54 20.01
CA SER A 711 -93.14 -64.87 20.30
C SER A 711 -92.24 -64.76 19.06
N SER A 712 -92.65 -65.31 17.92
CA SER A 712 -91.88 -65.22 16.67
C SER A 712 -91.64 -63.76 16.23
N LEU A 713 -92.68 -62.92 16.34
CA LEU A 713 -92.56 -61.49 16.01
C LEU A 713 -91.67 -60.75 17.01
N VAL A 714 -91.79 -61.03 18.31
CA VAL A 714 -90.95 -60.46 19.38
C VAL A 714 -89.47 -60.82 19.20
N GLU A 715 -89.15 -62.08 18.87
CA GLU A 715 -87.77 -62.52 18.60
C GLU A 715 -87.14 -61.75 17.42
N SER A 716 -87.92 -61.54 16.35
CA SER A 716 -87.46 -60.77 15.17
C SER A 716 -87.20 -59.29 15.49
N SER A 717 -88.09 -58.68 16.28
CA SER A 717 -87.96 -57.30 16.79
C SER A 717 -86.72 -57.16 17.67
N ARG A 718 -86.53 -58.11 18.60
CA ARG A 718 -85.39 -58.16 19.53
C ARG A 718 -84.04 -58.31 18.81
N ASN A 719 -84.00 -59.08 17.71
CA ASN A 719 -82.80 -59.22 16.87
C ASN A 719 -82.46 -57.92 16.12
N ILE A 720 -83.47 -57.21 15.59
CA ILE A 720 -83.29 -55.88 14.99
C ILE A 720 -82.83 -54.87 16.05
N GLU A 721 -83.43 -54.87 17.24
CA GLU A 721 -83.04 -54.00 18.34
C GLU A 721 -81.59 -54.24 18.80
N VAL A 722 -81.17 -55.50 18.94
CA VAL A 722 -79.77 -55.85 19.29
C VAL A 722 -78.80 -55.38 18.20
N LYS A 723 -79.14 -55.53 16.92
CA LYS A 723 -78.34 -54.99 15.80
C LYS A 723 -78.26 -53.46 15.84
N LEU A 724 -79.37 -52.78 16.13
CA LEU A 724 -79.43 -51.32 16.26
C LEU A 724 -78.58 -50.83 17.45
N ARG A 725 -78.67 -51.51 18.61
CA ARG A 725 -77.85 -51.24 19.80
C ARG A 725 -76.36 -51.44 19.52
N LEU A 726 -75.98 -52.54 18.85
CA LEU A 726 -74.60 -52.79 18.44
C LEU A 726 -74.10 -51.75 17.43
N SER A 727 -74.93 -51.33 16.48
CA SER A 727 -74.59 -50.26 15.53
C SER A 727 -74.37 -48.91 16.24
N ASN A 728 -75.29 -48.51 17.12
CA ASN A 728 -75.18 -47.26 17.89
C ASN A 728 -74.05 -47.30 18.94
N GLN A 729 -73.66 -48.50 19.40
CA GLN A 729 -72.47 -48.66 20.23
C GLN A 729 -71.18 -48.56 19.41
N LYS A 730 -71.13 -49.11 18.19
CA LYS A 730 -70.01 -48.91 17.26
C LYS A 730 -69.83 -47.43 16.91
N VAL A 731 -70.92 -46.73 16.58
CA VAL A 731 -70.89 -45.28 16.28
C VAL A 731 -70.28 -44.49 17.44
N ARG A 732 -70.77 -44.70 18.68
CA ARG A 732 -70.21 -44.02 19.87
C ARG A 732 -68.74 -44.35 20.11
N VAL A 733 -68.30 -45.58 19.89
CA VAL A 733 -66.87 -45.94 20.01
C VAL A 733 -66.05 -45.24 18.92
N THR A 734 -66.54 -45.13 17.68
CA THR A 734 -65.84 -44.38 16.62
C THR A 734 -65.82 -42.87 16.87
N GLU A 735 -66.89 -42.29 17.41
CA GLU A 735 -66.94 -40.87 17.82
C GLU A 735 -65.97 -40.61 18.98
N GLN A 736 -65.94 -41.48 19.99
CA GLN A 736 -65.00 -41.37 21.10
C GLN A 736 -63.54 -41.45 20.61
N VAL A 737 -63.20 -42.44 19.78
CA VAL A 737 -61.84 -42.56 19.20
C VAL A 737 -61.49 -41.35 18.33
N LEU A 738 -62.45 -40.77 17.60
CA LEU A 738 -62.22 -39.53 16.84
C LEU A 738 -61.90 -38.35 17.78
N THR A 739 -62.69 -38.15 18.84
CA THR A 739 -62.46 -37.07 19.82
C THR A 739 -61.14 -37.23 20.58
N GLU A 740 -60.79 -38.46 21.00
CA GLU A 740 -59.49 -38.75 21.62
C GLU A 740 -58.32 -38.49 20.66
N LYS A 741 -58.52 -38.74 19.35
CA LYS A 741 -57.53 -38.41 18.32
C LYS A 741 -57.40 -36.91 18.12
N GLU A 742 -58.49 -36.16 18.00
CA GLU A 742 -58.45 -34.70 17.92
C GLU A 742 -57.77 -34.06 19.15
N GLU A 743 -58.06 -34.55 20.35
CA GLU A 743 -57.38 -34.12 21.58
C GLU A 743 -55.90 -34.51 21.61
N SER A 744 -55.52 -35.63 20.99
CA SER A 744 -54.11 -36.02 20.85
C SER A 744 -53.38 -35.09 19.86
N PHE A 745 -54.04 -34.69 18.77
CA PHE A 745 -53.48 -33.73 17.80
C PHE A 745 -53.37 -32.32 18.39
N LYS A 746 -54.41 -31.80 19.06
CA LYS A 746 -54.37 -30.49 19.75
C LYS A 746 -53.26 -30.43 20.81
N ARG A 747 -53.00 -31.54 21.52
CA ARG A 747 -51.88 -31.65 22.47
C ARG A 747 -50.51 -31.74 21.79
N ALA A 748 -50.41 -32.34 20.61
CA ALA A 748 -49.17 -32.36 19.82
C ALA A 748 -48.87 -30.98 19.20
N GLU A 749 -49.90 -30.29 18.69
CA GLU A 749 -49.83 -28.94 18.15
C GLU A 749 -49.40 -27.92 19.21
N LEU A 750 -49.98 -27.98 20.41
CA LEU A 750 -49.55 -27.14 21.54
C LEU A 750 -48.07 -27.36 21.90
N LYS A 751 -47.61 -28.62 21.95
CA LYS A 751 -46.19 -28.93 22.20
C LYS A 751 -45.28 -28.40 21.09
N PHE A 752 -45.69 -28.51 19.83
CA PHE A 752 -44.92 -27.98 18.71
C PHE A 752 -44.80 -26.44 18.79
N LEU A 753 -45.88 -25.74 19.18
CA LEU A 753 -45.87 -24.30 19.42
C LEU A 753 -45.02 -23.89 20.64
N GLU A 754 -45.00 -24.71 21.70
CA GLU A 754 -44.11 -24.51 22.86
C GLU A 754 -42.63 -24.72 22.49
N GLU A 755 -42.32 -25.75 21.70
CA GLU A 755 -40.97 -26.02 21.18
C GLU A 755 -40.51 -24.93 20.21
N GLN A 756 -41.39 -24.46 19.31
CA GLN A 756 -41.11 -23.33 18.42
C GLN A 756 -40.80 -22.07 19.23
N ARG A 757 -41.63 -21.73 20.24
CA ARG A 757 -41.38 -20.57 21.10
C ARG A 757 -40.06 -20.72 21.86
N ALA A 758 -39.73 -21.91 22.35
CA ALA A 758 -38.45 -22.16 23.04
C ALA A 758 -37.22 -22.03 22.11
N LEU A 759 -37.38 -22.36 20.82
CA LEU A 759 -36.37 -22.15 19.78
C LEU A 759 -36.23 -20.66 19.44
N GLU A 760 -37.34 -19.94 19.25
CA GLU A 760 -37.35 -18.47 19.03
C GLU A 760 -36.68 -17.73 20.19
N ASP A 761 -37.01 -18.08 21.43
CA ASP A 761 -36.36 -17.60 22.65
C ASP A 761 -34.84 -17.89 22.68
N ARG A 762 -34.43 -19.07 22.21
CA ARG A 762 -33.02 -19.47 22.13
C ARG A 762 -32.29 -18.70 21.02
N ILE A 763 -32.93 -18.46 19.89
CA ILE A 763 -32.42 -17.60 18.82
C ILE A 763 -32.25 -16.17 19.36
N ALA A 764 -33.26 -15.60 20.00
CA ALA A 764 -33.18 -14.27 20.60
C ALA A 764 -32.02 -14.13 21.62
N ARG A 765 -31.84 -15.13 22.50
CA ARG A 765 -30.69 -15.17 23.42
C ARG A 765 -29.35 -15.27 22.70
N LEU A 766 -29.22 -16.12 21.68
CA LEU A 766 -27.98 -16.25 20.91
C LEU A 766 -27.67 -14.97 20.12
N SER A 767 -28.66 -14.35 19.48
CA SER A 767 -28.52 -13.06 18.82
C SER A 767 -28.08 -11.97 19.79
N GLY A 768 -28.65 -11.90 21.00
CA GLY A 768 -28.23 -10.96 22.04
C GLY A 768 -26.79 -11.17 22.53
N VAL A 769 -26.32 -12.42 22.60
CA VAL A 769 -24.92 -12.74 22.89
C VAL A 769 -24.00 -12.33 21.72
N ILE A 770 -24.41 -12.56 20.48
CA ILE A 770 -23.67 -12.15 19.29
C ILE A 770 -23.54 -10.63 19.22
N THR A 771 -24.61 -9.86 19.48
CA THR A 771 -24.54 -8.40 19.51
C THR A 771 -23.62 -7.90 20.62
N ALA A 772 -23.74 -8.43 21.84
CA ALA A 772 -22.87 -8.03 22.95
C ALA A 772 -21.39 -8.37 22.69
N ASN A 773 -21.11 -9.52 22.06
CA ASN A 773 -19.76 -9.92 21.69
C ASN A 773 -19.19 -9.04 20.57
N ASN A 774 -19.98 -8.72 19.55
CA ASN A 774 -19.59 -7.79 18.48
C ASN A 774 -19.31 -6.39 19.04
N GLU A 775 -20.14 -5.87 19.96
CA GLU A 775 -19.83 -4.60 20.63
C GLU A 775 -18.54 -4.67 21.47
N ALA A 776 -18.27 -5.81 22.13
CA ALA A 776 -17.03 -6.00 22.89
C ALA A 776 -15.80 -6.02 21.97
N TYR A 777 -15.87 -6.70 20.82
CA TYR A 777 -14.84 -6.64 19.79
C TYR A 777 -14.64 -5.22 19.26
N GLN A 778 -15.71 -4.47 18.97
CA GLN A 778 -15.61 -3.09 18.51
C GLN A 778 -14.96 -2.19 19.57
N ARG A 779 -15.34 -2.30 20.85
CA ARG A 779 -14.67 -1.57 21.96
C ARG A 779 -13.18 -1.92 22.08
N ASN A 780 -12.82 -3.19 21.91
CA ASN A 780 -11.43 -3.63 21.91
C ASN A 780 -10.65 -3.05 20.71
N ILE A 781 -11.25 -3.02 19.51
CA ILE A 781 -10.66 -2.41 18.32
C ILE A 781 -10.44 -0.89 18.54
N THR A 782 -11.41 -0.19 19.15
CA THR A 782 -11.26 1.23 19.51
C THR A 782 -10.11 1.44 20.50
N LEU A 783 -10.06 0.68 21.60
CA LEU A 783 -8.97 0.76 22.59
C LEU A 783 -7.59 0.44 22.01
N ILE A 784 -7.49 -0.58 21.14
CA ILE A 784 -6.25 -0.91 20.45
C ILE A 784 -5.85 0.23 19.52
N SER A 785 -6.79 0.81 18.76
CA SER A 785 -6.53 1.96 17.89
C SER A 785 -6.05 3.18 18.67
N GLU A 786 -6.69 3.52 19.81
CA GLU A 786 -6.28 4.63 20.67
C GLU A 786 -4.88 4.41 21.28
N ASN A 787 -4.57 3.19 21.73
CA ASN A 787 -3.23 2.83 22.22
C ASN A 787 -2.16 2.86 21.12
N VAL A 788 -2.48 2.40 19.91
CA VAL A 788 -1.57 2.47 18.75
C VAL A 788 -1.33 3.92 18.34
N ASN A 789 -2.37 4.75 18.23
CA ASN A 789 -2.26 6.14 17.84
C ASN A 789 -1.49 6.98 18.87
N SER A 790 -1.72 6.76 20.17
CA SER A 790 -0.95 7.44 21.23
C SER A 790 0.52 6.98 21.27
N SER A 791 0.79 5.69 21.04
CA SER A 791 2.16 5.17 20.92
C SER A 791 2.86 5.72 19.68
N LEU A 792 2.17 5.79 18.53
CA LEU A 792 2.69 6.34 17.28
C LEU A 792 3.03 7.83 17.44
N SER A 793 2.15 8.62 18.06
CA SER A 793 2.41 10.03 18.37
C SER A 793 3.60 10.21 19.33
N GLY A 794 3.77 9.30 20.30
CA GLY A 794 4.95 9.25 21.17
C GLY A 794 6.24 9.00 20.38
N ILE A 795 6.23 8.02 19.46
CA ILE A 795 7.35 7.71 18.56
C ILE A 795 7.65 8.90 17.63
N GLU A 796 6.63 9.52 17.04
CA GLU A 796 6.77 10.67 16.15
C GLU A 796 7.33 11.90 16.88
N SER A 797 6.97 12.11 18.16
CA SER A 797 7.61 13.10 19.02
C SER A 797 9.11 12.82 19.23
N VAL A 798 9.49 11.56 19.42
CA VAL A 798 10.89 11.14 19.56
C VAL A 798 11.66 11.30 18.25
N ILE A 799 11.08 10.90 17.10
CA ILE A 799 11.65 11.11 15.76
C ILE A 799 11.89 12.60 15.52
N ASN A 800 10.90 13.45 15.80
CA ASN A 800 11.05 14.91 15.64
C ASN A 800 12.13 15.49 16.55
N LYS A 801 12.35 14.96 17.76
CA LYS A 801 13.51 15.36 18.59
C LYS A 801 14.83 14.97 17.92
N PHE A 802 14.98 13.73 17.46
CA PHE A 802 16.16 13.29 16.74
C PHE A 802 16.43 14.11 15.47
N VAL A 803 15.42 14.37 14.64
CA VAL A 803 15.56 15.21 13.42
C VAL A 803 16.04 16.62 13.77
N ASN A 804 15.47 17.25 14.81
CA ASN A 804 15.90 18.56 15.27
C ASN A 804 17.32 18.55 15.85
N ASP A 805 17.72 17.48 16.54
CA ASP A 805 19.08 17.36 17.08
C ASP A 805 20.11 17.07 15.97
N TYR A 806 19.77 16.25 14.97
CA TYR A 806 20.58 16.07 13.77
C TYR A 806 20.81 17.40 13.02
N ALA A 807 19.78 18.24 12.86
CA ALA A 807 19.93 19.56 12.23
C ALA A 807 20.87 20.49 13.03
N LYS A 808 20.86 20.41 14.38
CA LYS A 808 21.82 21.13 15.23
C LYS A 808 23.24 20.60 15.06
N TYR A 809 23.42 19.28 15.02
CA TYR A 809 24.73 18.67 14.81
C TYR A 809 25.29 19.00 13.42
N GLU A 810 24.47 18.96 12.37
CA GLU A 810 24.86 19.36 11.01
C GLU A 810 25.30 20.83 10.97
N THR A 811 24.54 21.73 11.61
CA THR A 811 24.93 23.15 11.75
C THR A 811 26.26 23.31 12.50
N CYS A 812 26.44 22.61 13.61
CA CYS A 812 27.68 22.64 14.40
C CYS A 812 28.88 22.08 13.62
N ILE A 813 28.69 21.01 12.83
CA ILE A 813 29.72 20.42 11.97
C ILE A 813 30.09 21.39 10.83
N LEU A 814 29.12 22.08 10.24
CA LEU A 814 29.36 23.11 9.23
C LEU A 814 30.15 24.30 9.81
N GLU A 815 29.74 24.82 10.98
CA GLU A 815 30.43 25.92 11.66
C GLU A 815 31.86 25.54 12.06
N THR A 816 32.06 24.38 12.70
CA THR A 816 33.39 23.90 13.10
C THR A 816 34.29 23.60 11.90
N SER A 817 33.74 23.08 10.80
CA SER A 817 34.46 22.89 9.53
C SER A 817 34.90 24.23 8.91
N GLN A 818 34.03 25.24 8.93
CA GLN A 818 34.39 26.60 8.49
C GLN A 818 35.49 27.21 9.36
N GLN A 819 35.38 27.10 10.69
CA GLN A 819 36.43 27.58 11.61
C GLN A 819 37.76 26.83 11.41
N LEU A 820 37.73 25.52 11.18
CA LEU A 820 38.91 24.72 10.88
C LEU A 820 39.54 25.15 9.54
N HIS A 821 38.75 25.49 8.53
CA HIS A 821 39.25 26.01 7.26
C HIS A 821 39.91 27.39 7.42
N ILE A 822 39.32 28.28 8.23
CA ILE A 822 39.90 29.60 8.55
C ILE A 822 41.24 29.41 9.29
N ALA A 823 41.28 28.56 10.32
CA ALA A 823 42.49 28.25 11.06
C ALA A 823 43.57 27.61 10.17
N LYS A 824 43.20 26.71 9.26
CA LYS A 824 44.11 26.08 8.29
C LYS A 824 44.72 27.11 7.33
N ASN A 825 43.93 28.06 6.85
CA ASN A 825 44.43 29.14 6.00
C ASN A 825 45.40 30.04 6.78
N TRP A 826 45.04 30.44 8.00
CA TRP A 826 45.91 31.23 8.88
C TRP A 826 47.24 30.53 9.21
N VAL A 827 47.23 29.22 9.45
CA VAL A 827 48.45 28.41 9.64
C VAL A 827 49.29 28.37 8.36
N ALA A 828 48.68 28.24 7.18
CA ALA A 828 49.41 28.28 5.91
C ALA A 828 50.07 29.65 5.66
N GLU A 829 49.33 30.73 5.92
CA GLU A 829 49.77 32.11 5.74
C GLU A 829 50.90 32.50 6.71
N THR A 830 50.73 32.25 8.01
CA THR A 830 51.79 32.46 9.00
C THR A 830 53.04 31.60 8.76
N ASN A 831 52.88 30.39 8.21
CA ASN A 831 54.03 29.56 7.85
C ASN A 831 54.75 30.07 6.58
N ASN A 832 54.03 30.68 5.63
CA ASN A 832 54.61 31.39 4.48
C ASN A 832 55.37 32.66 4.93
N GLU A 833 54.80 33.45 5.84
CA GLU A 833 55.47 34.61 6.45
C GLU A 833 56.73 34.19 7.22
N LYS A 834 56.65 33.11 8.01
CA LYS A 834 57.78 32.53 8.74
C LYS A 834 58.91 32.11 7.78
N GLU A 835 58.60 31.47 6.66
CA GLU A 835 59.61 31.12 5.64
C GLU A 835 60.13 32.35 4.87
N LYS A 836 59.39 33.46 4.80
CA LYS A 836 59.89 34.75 4.29
C LYS A 836 60.86 35.40 5.28
N LEU A 837 60.46 35.53 6.55
CA LEU A 837 61.30 36.05 7.64
C LEU A 837 62.57 35.22 7.82
N LYS A 838 62.49 33.89 7.67
CA LYS A 838 63.64 32.99 7.70
C LYS A 838 64.63 33.28 6.57
N ARG A 839 64.15 33.51 5.33
CA ARG A 839 64.99 33.95 4.20
C ARG A 839 65.61 35.34 4.45
N GLU A 840 64.87 36.28 5.03
CA GLU A 840 65.39 37.60 5.41
C GLU A 840 66.45 37.50 6.52
N VAL A 841 66.27 36.64 7.52
CA VAL A 841 67.28 36.35 8.56
C VAL A 841 68.51 35.66 7.97
N GLU A 842 68.35 34.72 7.04
CA GLU A 842 69.46 34.08 6.32
C GLU A 842 70.27 35.10 5.51
N ASP A 843 69.61 36.04 4.83
CA ASP A 843 70.29 37.12 4.09
C ASP A 843 70.96 38.13 5.04
N LEU A 844 70.32 38.51 6.15
CA LEU A 844 70.94 39.36 7.17
C LEU A 844 72.16 38.69 7.83
N ILE A 845 72.12 37.37 8.08
CA ILE A 845 73.27 36.60 8.56
C ILE A 845 74.40 36.60 7.52
N LYS A 846 74.07 36.54 6.23
CA LYS A 846 75.03 36.65 5.14
C LYS A 846 75.64 38.05 5.06
N GLN A 847 74.82 39.11 5.07
CA GLN A 847 75.28 40.50 5.12
C GLN A 847 76.18 40.76 6.35
N LEU A 848 75.83 40.21 7.52
CA LEU A 848 76.67 40.30 8.73
C LEU A 848 77.99 39.53 8.61
N ARG A 849 78.02 38.42 7.87
CA ARG A 849 79.26 37.68 7.56
C ARG A 849 80.14 38.49 6.62
N ASP A 850 79.57 38.99 5.53
CA ASP A 850 80.27 39.81 4.54
C ASP A 850 80.82 41.09 5.19
N LYS A 851 80.03 41.76 6.06
CA LYS A 851 80.49 42.90 6.86
C LYS A 851 81.55 42.55 7.91
N LYS A 852 81.51 41.35 8.49
CA LYS A 852 82.56 40.86 9.40
C LYS A 852 83.86 40.59 8.65
N GLU A 853 83.79 40.10 7.42
CA GLU A 853 84.95 39.91 6.54
C GLU A 853 85.51 41.25 6.04
N GLU A 854 84.65 42.20 5.63
CA GLU A 854 85.07 43.59 5.37
C GLU A 854 85.75 44.23 6.59
N ALA A 855 85.17 44.08 7.79
CA ALA A 855 85.75 44.60 9.03
C ALA A 855 87.08 43.92 9.39
N PHE A 856 87.25 42.63 9.07
CA PHE A 856 88.53 41.93 9.21
C PHE A 856 89.58 42.47 8.23
N MET A 857 89.21 42.67 6.96
CA MET A 857 90.08 43.26 5.94
C MET A 857 90.48 44.71 6.27
N LEU A 858 89.54 45.51 6.78
CA LEU A 858 89.83 46.85 7.31
C LEU A 858 90.70 46.79 8.57
N GLY A 859 90.49 45.79 9.44
CA GLY A 859 91.34 45.53 10.61
C GLY A 859 92.79 45.20 10.21
N GLU A 860 93.00 44.33 9.23
CA GLU A 860 94.33 44.05 8.68
C GLU A 860 94.97 45.27 8.00
N GLN A 861 94.18 46.10 7.30
CA GLN A 861 94.68 47.35 6.73
C GLN A 861 95.05 48.35 7.83
N PHE A 862 94.25 48.43 8.89
CA PHE A 862 94.53 49.27 10.06
C PHE A 862 95.78 48.81 10.81
N GLU A 863 95.97 47.52 11.02
CA GLU A 863 97.22 46.97 11.58
C GLU A 863 98.42 47.21 10.66
N ARG A 864 98.27 47.06 9.34
CA ARG A 864 99.32 47.44 8.38
C ARG A 864 99.66 48.93 8.43
N MET A 865 98.66 49.81 8.61
CA MET A 865 98.87 51.25 8.76
C MET A 865 99.49 51.61 10.11
N ARG A 866 99.08 50.94 11.21
CA ARG A 866 99.69 51.04 12.54
C ARG A 866 101.15 50.60 12.52
N ALA A 867 101.48 49.50 11.84
CA ALA A 867 102.85 49.02 11.67
C ALA A 867 103.72 49.96 10.81
N LYS A 868 103.14 50.62 9.80
CA LYS A 868 103.82 51.69 9.05
C LYS A 868 104.06 52.92 9.93
N ALA A 869 103.04 53.36 10.66
CA ALA A 869 103.15 54.50 11.57
C ALA A 869 104.18 54.27 12.69
N SER A 870 104.26 53.05 13.26
CA SER A 870 105.26 52.73 14.27
C SER A 870 106.69 52.70 13.71
N LYS A 871 106.89 52.26 12.46
CA LYS A 871 108.18 52.42 11.77
C LYS A 871 108.52 53.89 11.55
N GLU A 872 107.57 54.69 11.07
CA GLU A 872 107.74 56.12 10.83
C GLU A 872 108.02 56.89 12.14
N GLU A 873 107.46 56.44 13.26
CA GLU A 873 107.70 56.97 14.60
C GLU A 873 109.11 56.62 15.12
N VAL A 874 109.60 55.39 14.85
CA VAL A 874 111.00 55.01 15.09
C VAL A 874 111.97 55.81 14.22
N GLU A 875 111.64 56.02 12.94
CA GLU A 875 112.42 56.86 12.02
C GLU A 875 112.46 58.32 12.48
N LYS A 876 111.31 58.90 12.87
CA LYS A 876 111.23 60.22 13.52
C LYS A 876 112.06 60.28 14.79
N GLY A 877 112.07 59.22 15.61
CA GLY A 877 112.95 59.10 16.77
C GLY A 877 114.44 59.16 16.43
N SER A 878 114.86 58.61 15.28
CA SER A 878 116.23 58.74 14.77
C SER A 878 116.54 60.15 14.26
N VAL A 879 115.58 60.80 13.58
CA VAL A 879 115.71 62.19 13.10
C VAL A 879 115.78 63.16 14.26
N ILE A 880 114.97 63.00 15.32
CA ILE A 880 115.03 63.81 16.53
C ILE A 880 116.40 63.66 17.24
N LYS A 881 116.98 62.45 17.26
CA LYS A 881 118.36 62.24 17.75
C LYS A 881 119.39 62.96 16.88
N ALA A 882 119.26 62.93 15.55
CA ALA A 882 120.15 63.67 14.66
C ALA A 882 120.01 65.20 14.82
N VAL A 883 118.78 65.71 14.95
CA VAL A 883 118.48 67.13 15.19
C VAL A 883 119.05 67.60 16.53
N SER A 884 118.93 66.81 17.61
CA SER A 884 119.52 67.17 18.90
C SER A 884 121.07 67.19 18.88
N GLN A 885 121.71 66.31 18.08
CA GLN A 885 123.15 66.38 17.84
C GLN A 885 123.56 67.62 17.02
N LEU A 886 122.74 68.02 16.04
CA LEU A 886 122.97 69.25 15.27
C LEU A 886 122.74 70.51 16.12
N GLN A 887 121.70 70.55 16.96
CA GLN A 887 121.49 71.64 17.93
C GLN A 887 122.67 71.78 18.90
N LYS A 888 123.22 70.67 19.40
CA LYS A 888 124.39 70.71 20.28
C LYS A 888 125.62 71.30 19.57
N LYS A 889 125.89 70.86 18.33
CA LYS A 889 126.95 71.46 17.48
C LYS A 889 126.70 72.94 17.16
N ALA A 890 125.44 73.34 16.96
CA ALA A 890 125.08 74.74 16.73
C ALA A 890 125.38 75.59 17.97
N ALA A 891 124.99 75.14 19.16
CA ALA A 891 125.30 75.83 20.43
C ALA A 891 126.81 75.93 20.70
N ASP A 892 127.58 74.88 20.39
CA ASP A 892 129.06 74.90 20.50
C ASP A 892 129.69 75.92 19.53
N LEU A 893 129.16 76.05 18.30
CA LEU A 893 129.59 77.06 17.33
C LEU A 893 129.18 78.49 17.75
N GLU A 894 127.97 78.65 18.28
CA GLU A 894 127.43 79.93 18.77
C GLU A 894 128.26 80.45 19.95
N LYS A 895 128.69 79.56 20.87
CA LYS A 895 129.64 79.88 21.94
C LYS A 895 131.00 80.34 21.41
N MET A 896 131.56 79.65 20.41
CA MET A 896 132.82 80.09 19.77
C MET A 896 132.70 81.44 19.05
N VAL A 897 131.52 81.78 18.53
CA VAL A 897 131.26 83.09 17.92
C VAL A 897 131.25 84.17 18.99
N GLU A 898 130.63 83.94 20.15
CA GLU A 898 130.57 84.93 21.21
C GLU A 898 131.93 85.17 21.88
N GLU A 899 132.69 84.11 22.16
CA GLU A 899 134.09 84.20 22.63
C GLU A 899 134.96 85.02 21.65
N LYS A 900 134.72 84.92 20.33
CA LYS A 900 135.41 85.74 19.33
C LYS A 900 134.94 87.19 19.28
N LYS A 901 133.66 87.49 19.52
CA LYS A 901 133.18 88.88 19.63
C LYS A 901 133.77 89.57 20.86
N GLU A 902 133.82 88.87 21.98
CA GLU A 902 134.39 89.38 23.23
C GLU A 902 135.89 89.69 23.07
N GLY A 903 136.64 88.83 22.37
CA GLY A 903 138.02 89.11 21.96
C GLY A 903 138.19 90.30 21.00
N MET A 904 137.21 90.59 20.11
CA MET A 904 137.24 91.79 19.27
C MET A 904 136.95 93.08 20.04
N LEU A 905 136.16 93.02 21.12
CA LEU A 905 135.87 94.19 21.96
C LEU A 905 137.12 94.67 22.71
N GLY A 906 137.94 93.75 23.23
CA GLY A 906 139.22 94.08 23.88
C GLY A 906 140.18 94.85 22.97
N LEU A 907 140.35 94.39 21.72
CA LEU A 907 141.16 95.07 20.68
C LEU A 907 140.62 96.46 20.29
N GLY A 908 139.34 96.75 20.56
CA GLY A 908 138.75 98.07 20.39
C GLY A 908 139.17 99.06 21.48
N GLU A 909 139.26 98.59 22.72
CA GLU A 909 139.65 99.39 23.88
C GLU A 909 141.15 99.75 23.85
N GLU A 910 142.01 98.78 23.52
CA GLU A 910 143.45 98.99 23.35
C GLU A 910 143.78 100.05 22.28
N LYS A 911 143.05 100.03 21.15
CA LYS A 911 143.18 101.07 20.11
C LYS A 911 142.72 102.45 20.59
N ARG A 912 141.66 102.52 21.41
CA ARG A 912 141.20 103.78 22.02
C ARG A 912 142.20 104.34 23.04
N GLU A 913 142.89 103.47 23.79
CA GLU A 913 143.93 103.87 24.72
C GLU A 913 145.20 104.35 23.99
N ALA A 914 145.65 103.62 22.96
CA ALA A 914 146.80 104.03 22.14
C ALA A 914 146.62 105.41 21.50
N ILE A 915 145.40 105.75 21.06
CA ILE A 915 145.07 107.09 20.55
C ILE A 915 145.15 108.14 21.66
N ARG A 916 144.64 107.87 22.88
CA ARG A 916 144.71 108.80 24.01
C ARG A 916 146.15 109.09 24.44
N GLN A 917 147.02 108.06 24.48
CA GLN A 917 148.45 108.20 24.76
C GLN A 917 149.16 109.08 23.69
N LEU A 918 148.82 108.90 22.41
CA LEU A 918 149.35 109.71 21.31
C LEU A 918 148.93 111.20 21.39
N CYS A 919 147.67 111.48 21.75
CA CYS A 919 147.19 112.86 21.90
C CYS A 919 147.94 113.62 23.00
N ILE A 920 148.14 113.01 24.17
CA ILE A 920 148.89 113.61 25.29
C ILE A 920 150.34 113.91 24.89
N TRP A 921 150.96 113.03 24.10
CA TRP A 921 152.33 113.22 23.62
C TRP A 921 152.46 114.39 22.63
N ILE A 922 151.44 114.63 21.78
CA ILE A 922 151.38 115.76 20.85
C ILE A 922 151.27 117.10 21.61
N GLU A 923 150.39 117.20 22.61
CA GLU A 923 150.21 118.41 23.43
C GLU A 923 151.49 118.78 24.21
N TYR A 924 152.21 117.77 24.73
CA TYR A 924 153.50 117.96 25.41
C TYR A 924 154.54 118.60 24.47
N HIS A 925 154.67 118.12 23.23
CA HIS A 925 155.64 118.68 22.27
C HIS A 925 155.23 120.05 21.75
N GLN A 926 153.93 120.34 21.57
CA GLN A 926 153.45 121.66 21.18
C GLN A 926 153.74 122.71 22.26
N SER A 927 153.37 122.44 23.51
CA SER A 927 153.67 123.35 24.64
C SER A 927 155.18 123.59 24.81
N ARG A 928 156.01 122.57 24.56
CA ARG A 928 157.48 122.71 24.66
C ARG A 928 158.08 123.48 23.48
N TYR A 929 157.48 123.41 22.28
CA TYR A 929 157.92 124.16 21.10
C TYR A 929 157.59 125.65 21.22
N ASP A 930 156.38 125.99 21.68
CA ASP A 930 155.99 127.40 21.86
C ASP A 930 156.76 128.07 23.01
N HIS A 931 157.06 127.35 24.10
CA HIS A 931 157.92 127.88 25.18
C HIS A 931 159.37 128.14 24.72
N LEU A 932 159.92 127.32 23.82
CA LEU A 932 161.23 127.55 23.19
C LEU A 932 161.22 128.72 22.19
N LYS A 933 160.09 128.94 21.52
CA LYS A 933 159.89 130.03 20.54
C LYS A 933 159.76 131.40 21.22
N GLU A 934 159.17 131.46 22.42
CA GLU A 934 159.03 132.68 23.20
C GLU A 934 160.37 133.18 23.79
N VAL A 935 161.26 132.26 24.18
CA VAL A 935 162.58 132.58 24.74
C VAL A 935 163.57 133.12 23.69
N LEU A 936 163.38 132.81 22.40
CA LEU A 936 164.29 133.16 21.31
C LEU A 936 163.99 134.51 20.60
N LEU A 937 162.95 135.24 21.00
CA LEU A 937 162.59 136.55 20.42
C LEU A 937 163.19 137.78 21.14
N LYS A 938 164.28 137.58 21.91
CA LYS A 938 165.17 138.65 22.36
C LYS A 938 166.58 138.43 21.80
N THR A 939 167.06 139.40 21.03
CA THR A 939 168.39 139.54 20.35
C THR A 939 168.54 138.98 18.91
N THR A 940 169.32 139.72 18.12
CA THR A 940 169.50 139.72 16.64
C THR A 940 170.87 139.13 16.21
N PRO A 941 171.30 139.07 14.91
CA PRO A 941 170.61 138.87 13.62
C PRO A 941 171.31 137.84 12.66
N ALA A 942 170.78 137.71 11.41
CA ALA A 942 171.50 137.43 10.12
C ALA A 942 171.62 136.00 9.48
N ARG A 943 170.96 135.87 8.29
CA ARG A 943 171.50 135.40 6.97
C ARG A 943 171.98 133.93 6.75
N GLY A 944 171.34 133.17 5.83
CA GLY A 944 171.98 132.00 5.17
C GLY A 944 171.06 131.00 4.42
N GLN A 945 171.40 130.65 3.17
CA GLN A 945 170.70 129.76 2.21
C GLN A 945 170.85 128.24 2.46
N GLY A 946 170.03 127.36 1.82
CA GLY A 946 170.56 126.08 1.29
C GLY A 946 169.70 124.78 1.22
N ARG A 947 168.99 124.57 0.10
CA ARG A 947 168.69 123.29 -0.63
C ARG A 947 168.62 121.87 0.03
N ALA A 948 167.46 121.21 -0.21
CA ALA A 948 167.26 119.96 -0.98
C ALA A 948 167.37 118.52 -0.38
N SER A 949 166.35 117.69 -0.71
CA SER A 949 166.41 116.37 -1.43
C SER A 949 165.72 115.11 -0.83
N SER A 950 165.04 114.39 -1.75
CA SER A 950 164.84 112.92 -1.90
C SER A 950 163.98 112.03 -0.94
N SER A 951 162.92 111.47 -1.54
CA SER A 951 162.64 110.02 -1.73
C SER A 951 162.10 109.10 -0.61
N ARG A 952 160.78 108.84 -0.70
CA ARG A 952 160.06 107.52 -0.71
C ARG A 952 160.12 106.54 0.49
N PRO A 953 159.16 105.59 0.61
CA PRO A 953 157.98 105.33 -0.26
C PRO A 953 156.91 106.42 -0.27
#